data_AF-M2Y5V1-F1
#
_entry.id   AF-M2Y5V1-F1
#
_cell.length_a   1.000
_cell.length_b   1.000
_cell.length_c   1.000
_cell.angle_alpha   90.00
_cell.angle_beta   90.00
_cell.angle_gamma   90.00
#
_symmetry.space_group_name_H-M   'P 1'
#
loop_
_entity.id
_entity.type
_entity.pdbx_description
1 polymer ?
#
loop_
_entity_poly.entity_id
_entity_poly.type
_entity_poly.pdbx_seq_one_letter_code
_entity_poly.pdbx_strand_id
1 'polypeptide(L)'
;MRVTPVALEQIRSAKVPMDLSQHLKCLLHSGHWQLEPGSDALFGNIQKNDLQGEKGNITFYLCSPKVMSKEKCFTVVDSVRISLQEKLRLDNHELQPAISVSDVHCCGKYLYRTARCDDAPLGCNRPCLILQVPVVNVISPLNHLDRDRLIQLQALLLEVENCLIASFTSQLLVEGGDDRLFLNSNGVNKYFCPPCPVDPDTTLLRSSCTCSPPTKEGFERASTVVEQLWEQPELYFDIHMESVRKRILEALKLNDGQTFCILHPSGSDAELLPLLVAMGRMEKLGAHHIVNVVSAAGEVGSGTAPAAAGKHFSSVSPTGYKVKEDTTISSFPSSIHVVQLSPRGKDGKPVDFDNLAREQMRQVREKYKDAIVIFHAVDGSKTGLKLPSHEVIEELQDIWDKHLVLVLDACQGRSDLEEYQWFLDKEALILLTGSKFFCGPGFCGSVLFSSSIMQELESLSSIPDGISFYITKNEVSESMPCLRSKLPSHPWNIGLLLRWECALTEMERFTDIIVDSSVIDQWSYGVRSMIENHFPFIRVLVDEDWLEDVMGVNSIVNLIVYKQNGEAMNLNELRVLHRLLSSTMDSVSCSIQEESIGNWICLIGQPVNLGDKSVIRLALGASQIRAVYDAKCTVEDLLCDDWKILKKLQFLTEHFHEIV
;
A
#
# COMPACT_ATOMS: atom_id res chain seq x y z
N MET A 1 -17.44 22.51 16.11
CA MET A 1 -16.70 23.54 15.34
C MET A 1 -15.23 23.38 15.69
N ARG A 2 -14.39 22.96 14.72
CA ARG A 2 -12.93 22.89 14.87
C ARG A 2 -12.41 24.26 15.31
N VAL A 3 -11.61 24.32 16.37
CA VAL A 3 -10.86 25.54 16.71
C VAL A 3 -9.73 25.66 15.69
N THR A 4 -9.96 26.45 14.65
CA THR A 4 -8.96 26.70 13.60
C THR A 4 -7.74 27.43 14.19
N PRO A 5 -6.57 27.43 13.52
CA PRO A 5 -5.44 28.27 13.90
C PRO A 5 -5.81 29.75 14.10
N VAL A 6 -6.82 30.23 13.37
CA VAL A 6 -7.41 31.57 13.52
C VAL A 6 -8.19 31.71 14.83
N ALA A 7 -8.93 30.68 15.26
CA ALA A 7 -9.57 30.66 16.57
C ALA A 7 -8.54 30.58 17.71
N LEU A 8 -7.39 29.91 17.50
CA LEU A 8 -6.24 29.95 18.40
C LEU A 8 -5.65 31.37 18.53
N GLU A 9 -5.60 32.14 17.45
CA GLU A 9 -5.14 33.54 17.46
C GLU A 9 -6.14 34.48 18.16
N GLN A 10 -7.44 34.22 17.98
CA GLN A 10 -8.52 34.92 18.69
C GLN A 10 -8.56 34.57 20.18
N ILE A 11 -8.33 33.30 20.53
CA ILE A 11 -8.17 32.84 21.91
C ILE A 11 -6.89 33.44 22.51
N ARG A 12 -5.78 33.52 21.77
CA ARG A 12 -4.50 34.17 22.16
C ARG A 12 -4.63 35.68 22.39
N SER A 13 -5.53 36.35 21.66
CA SER A 13 -5.79 37.79 21.81
C SER A 13 -6.91 38.15 22.80
N ALA A 14 -7.70 37.18 23.29
CA ALA A 14 -8.72 37.41 24.31
C ALA A 14 -8.09 37.82 25.66
N LYS A 15 -8.47 39.00 26.17
CA LYS A 15 -7.98 39.59 27.45
C LYS A 15 -8.73 39.11 28.70
N VAL A 16 -9.66 38.15 28.58
CA VAL A 16 -10.51 37.68 29.70
C VAL A 16 -10.15 36.24 30.05
N PRO A 17 -10.05 35.86 31.35
CA PRO A 17 -9.88 34.46 31.74
C PRO A 17 -11.14 33.70 31.32
N MET A 18 -11.01 32.82 30.34
CA MET A 18 -12.09 31.91 29.96
C MET A 18 -12.24 30.83 31.03
N ASP A 19 -13.48 30.51 31.40
CA ASP A 19 -13.82 29.42 32.30
C ASP A 19 -13.25 28.10 31.76
N LEU A 20 -12.57 27.34 32.62
CA LEU A 20 -12.04 26.00 32.35
C LEU A 20 -13.12 25.09 31.73
N SER A 21 -14.39 25.26 32.12
CA SER A 21 -15.54 24.55 31.55
C SER A 21 -15.70 24.80 30.06
N GLN A 22 -15.54 26.05 29.61
CA GLN A 22 -15.65 26.43 28.20
C GLN A 22 -14.45 25.94 27.40
N HIS A 23 -13.24 25.97 27.96
CA HIS A 23 -12.04 25.45 27.29
C HIS A 23 -12.02 23.93 27.19
N LEU A 24 -12.42 23.20 28.24
CA LEU A 24 -12.62 21.75 28.20
C LEU A 24 -13.77 21.38 27.27
N LYS A 25 -14.85 22.17 27.21
CA LYS A 25 -15.88 22.01 26.17
C LYS A 25 -15.30 22.19 24.76
N CYS A 26 -14.38 23.13 24.53
CA CYS A 26 -13.67 23.26 23.26
C CYS A 26 -12.77 22.05 22.94
N LEU A 27 -12.13 21.45 23.95
CA LEU A 27 -11.35 20.20 23.81
C LEU A 27 -12.23 18.98 23.50
N LEU A 28 -13.37 18.84 24.18
CA LEU A 28 -14.38 17.80 23.95
C LEU A 28 -15.17 18.01 22.63
N HIS A 29 -15.07 19.20 22.02
CA HIS A 29 -15.75 19.54 20.77
C HIS A 29 -15.15 18.86 19.53
N SER A 30 -14.04 18.12 19.65
CA SER A 30 -13.62 17.15 18.63
C SER A 30 -14.53 15.92 18.58
N GLY A 31 -15.38 15.72 19.61
CA GLY A 31 -16.33 14.59 19.67
C GLY A 31 -15.70 13.22 19.95
N HIS A 32 -14.36 13.14 19.95
CA HIS A 32 -13.61 11.90 20.16
C HIS A 32 -13.37 11.58 21.64
N TRP A 33 -13.20 12.61 22.46
CA TRP A 33 -12.89 12.48 23.89
C TRP A 33 -14.11 12.74 24.79
N GLN A 34 -14.25 11.96 25.86
CA GLN A 34 -15.22 12.22 26.93
C GLN A 34 -14.55 12.20 28.31
N LEU A 35 -15.06 13.04 29.23
CA LEU A 35 -14.67 13.06 30.64
C LEU A 35 -15.61 12.14 31.46
N GLU A 36 -15.08 11.59 32.56
CA GLU A 36 -15.82 10.72 33.49
C GLU A 36 -17.03 11.46 34.13
N PRO A 37 -18.27 10.91 34.06
CA PRO A 37 -19.41 11.40 34.84
C PRO A 37 -19.15 11.15 36.32
N GLY A 38 -19.31 12.16 37.17
CA GLY A 38 -18.85 12.12 38.57
C GLY A 38 -17.60 12.98 38.85
N SER A 39 -16.97 13.52 37.80
CA SER A 39 -16.12 14.72 37.92
C SER A 39 -16.92 16.01 38.24
N ASP A 40 -18.22 15.86 38.55
CA ASP A 40 -19.20 16.89 38.91
C ASP A 40 -18.93 17.62 40.25
N ALA A 41 -17.79 17.40 40.91
CA ALA A 41 -17.36 18.27 42.01
C ALA A 41 -16.72 19.60 41.54
N LEU A 42 -16.52 19.81 40.24
CA LEU A 42 -15.74 20.96 39.75
C LEU A 42 -16.47 21.99 38.89
N PHE A 43 -17.76 21.80 38.59
CA PHE A 43 -18.51 22.77 37.75
C PHE A 43 -19.73 23.43 38.42
N GLY A 44 -19.79 23.41 39.75
CA GLY A 44 -20.75 24.19 40.54
C GLY A 44 -20.21 24.58 41.90
N ASN A 45 -19.98 25.88 42.12
CA ASN A 45 -19.72 26.55 43.41
C ASN A 45 -18.89 25.78 44.46
N ILE A 46 -17.57 25.78 44.31
CA ILE A 46 -16.66 25.39 45.39
C ILE A 46 -16.66 26.49 46.46
N GLN A 47 -17.23 26.20 47.64
CA GLN A 47 -16.97 26.99 48.84
C GLN A 47 -15.54 26.77 49.33
N LYS A 48 -14.96 27.85 49.86
CA LYS A 48 -13.51 28.08 50.09
C LYS A 48 -12.80 27.11 51.06
N ASN A 49 -13.49 26.10 51.62
CA ASN A 49 -12.99 25.33 52.76
C ASN A 49 -12.67 23.85 52.48
N ASP A 50 -12.91 23.31 51.28
CA ASP A 50 -12.76 21.86 51.02
C ASP A 50 -11.49 21.46 50.25
N LEU A 51 -10.44 22.30 50.22
CA LEU A 51 -9.20 21.98 49.49
C LEU A 51 -8.00 21.91 50.43
N GLN A 52 -7.93 20.82 51.21
CA GLN A 52 -6.69 20.29 51.76
C GLN A 52 -6.63 18.78 51.45
N GLY A 53 -5.76 18.38 50.52
CA GLY A 53 -5.63 17.01 49.96
C GLY A 53 -6.47 16.86 48.67
N GLU A 54 -6.10 16.20 47.58
CA GLU A 54 -5.07 15.22 47.22
C GLU A 54 -4.71 15.39 45.72
N LYS A 55 -3.74 14.64 45.20
CA LYS A 55 -3.36 14.61 43.78
C LYS A 55 -4.57 14.25 42.90
N GLY A 56 -5.09 15.19 42.10
CA GLY A 56 -6.13 14.92 41.12
C GLY A 56 -5.53 14.41 39.80
N ASN A 57 -6.00 13.26 39.31
CA ASN A 57 -5.73 12.81 37.94
C ASN A 57 -6.91 13.21 37.05
N ILE A 58 -6.65 13.69 35.83
CA ILE A 58 -7.68 13.86 34.81
C ILE A 58 -7.68 12.61 33.94
N THR A 59 -8.82 11.92 33.86
CA THR A 59 -9.01 10.74 33.01
C THR A 59 -9.80 11.13 31.76
N PHE A 60 -9.20 10.87 30.59
CA PHE A 60 -9.84 11.05 29.29
C PHE A 60 -10.18 9.68 28.67
N TYR A 61 -11.36 9.56 28.08
CA TYR A 61 -11.81 8.37 27.35
C TYR A 61 -11.88 8.66 25.85
N LEU A 62 -11.20 7.88 25.03
CA LEU A 62 -11.30 7.91 23.58
C LEU A 62 -11.97 6.64 23.08
N CYS A 63 -13.10 6.78 22.38
CA CYS A 63 -13.79 5.64 21.77
C CYS A 63 -13.06 5.17 20.51
N SER A 64 -12.83 3.87 20.35
CA SER A 64 -12.25 3.31 19.12
C SER A 64 -13.13 3.60 17.88
N PRO A 65 -12.53 3.63 16.67
CA PRO A 65 -13.29 3.80 15.46
C PRO A 65 -14.22 2.59 15.27
N LYS A 66 -15.41 2.83 14.70
CA LYS A 66 -16.42 1.77 14.45
C LYS A 66 -15.90 0.67 13.52
N VAL A 67 -14.87 0.96 12.74
CA VAL A 67 -14.37 0.08 11.69
C VAL A 67 -13.30 -0.91 12.15
N MET A 68 -12.87 -0.86 13.41
CA MET A 68 -11.80 -1.70 13.93
C MET A 68 -12.29 -2.76 14.92
N SER A 69 -11.72 -3.96 14.82
CA SER A 69 -11.99 -5.06 15.78
C SER A 69 -11.39 -4.80 17.16
N LYS A 70 -11.94 -5.49 18.18
CA LYS A 70 -11.48 -5.39 19.58
C LYS A 70 -10.00 -5.73 19.77
N GLU A 71 -9.54 -6.81 19.14
CA GLU A 71 -8.15 -7.30 19.28
C GLU A 71 -7.14 -6.27 18.75
N LYS A 72 -7.42 -5.66 17.60
CA LYS A 72 -6.57 -4.63 16.99
C LYS A 72 -6.46 -3.36 17.83
N CYS A 73 -7.56 -2.98 18.48
CA CYS A 73 -7.55 -1.86 19.40
C CYS A 73 -6.50 -2.03 20.53
N PHE A 74 -6.30 -3.24 21.06
CA PHE A 74 -5.26 -3.49 22.06
C PHE A 74 -3.84 -3.29 21.50
N THR A 75 -3.58 -3.72 20.26
CA THR A 75 -2.27 -3.51 19.63
C THR A 75 -2.00 -2.03 19.39
N VAL A 76 -3.02 -1.24 19.00
CA VAL A 76 -2.86 0.22 18.77
C VAL A 76 -2.42 0.91 20.05
N VAL A 77 -3.09 0.54 21.13
CA VAL A 77 -2.90 1.05 22.49
C VAL A 77 -1.46 0.91 22.97
N ASP A 78 -0.88 -0.28 22.83
CA ASP A 78 0.50 -0.52 23.27
C ASP A 78 1.50 0.30 22.44
N SER A 79 1.28 0.40 21.12
CA SER A 79 2.12 1.19 20.21
C SER A 79 2.09 2.69 20.54
N VAL A 80 0.92 3.22 20.89
CA VAL A 80 0.73 4.64 21.26
C VAL A 80 1.43 4.93 22.58
N ARG A 81 1.33 4.02 23.56
CA ARG A 81 2.04 4.18 24.85
C ARG A 81 3.55 4.31 24.63
N ILE A 82 4.14 3.45 23.78
CA ILE A 82 5.58 3.48 23.47
C ILE A 82 5.94 4.80 22.78
N SER A 83 5.20 5.17 21.72
CA SER A 83 5.47 6.39 20.94
C SER A 83 5.39 7.66 21.79
N LEU A 84 4.41 7.74 22.68
CA LEU A 84 4.26 8.86 23.61
C LEU A 84 5.38 8.91 24.63
N GLN A 85 5.81 7.76 25.17
CA GLN A 85 6.94 7.70 26.11
C GLN A 85 8.24 8.17 25.46
N GLU A 86 8.49 7.84 24.20
CA GLU A 86 9.67 8.29 23.45
C GLU A 86 9.64 9.79 23.17
N LYS A 87 8.52 10.33 22.67
CA LYS A 87 8.38 11.77 22.43
C LYS A 87 8.46 12.60 23.71
N LEU A 88 7.81 12.17 24.79
CA LEU A 88 7.89 12.85 26.09
C LEU A 88 9.29 12.82 26.70
N ARG A 89 10.13 11.82 26.36
CA ARG A 89 11.55 11.80 26.75
C ARG A 89 12.38 12.83 25.99
N LEU A 90 12.06 13.08 24.71
CA LEU A 90 12.82 13.98 23.83
C LEU A 90 12.49 15.46 24.06
N ASP A 91 11.22 15.80 24.35
CA ASP A 91 10.77 17.19 24.32
C ASP A 91 10.82 17.95 25.67
N ASN A 92 10.91 17.28 26.83
CA ASN A 92 10.88 18.00 28.13
C ASN A 92 11.55 17.25 29.30
N HIS A 93 12.66 17.77 29.82
CA HIS A 93 13.28 17.30 31.06
C HIS A 93 12.46 17.64 32.34
N GLU A 94 11.56 18.64 32.30
CA GLU A 94 10.80 19.09 33.49
C GLU A 94 9.44 18.39 33.69
N LEU A 95 8.87 17.73 32.66
CA LEU A 95 7.60 17.00 32.74
C LEU A 95 7.76 15.52 33.10
N GLN A 96 9.00 15.06 33.29
CA GLN A 96 9.33 13.65 33.51
C GLN A 96 8.65 12.95 34.72
N PRO A 97 8.12 13.63 35.77
CA PRO A 97 7.35 12.94 36.80
C PRO A 97 5.82 13.11 36.69
N ALA A 98 5.30 13.84 35.69
CA ALA A 98 3.90 14.30 35.71
C ALA A 98 2.93 13.53 34.82
N ILE A 99 3.37 12.66 33.90
CA ILE A 99 2.46 11.92 33.00
C ILE A 99 2.67 10.41 33.13
N SER A 100 1.76 9.71 33.79
CA SER A 100 1.66 8.26 33.75
C SER A 100 0.51 7.87 32.83
N VAL A 101 0.81 7.35 31.65
CA VAL A 101 -0.17 6.56 30.88
C VAL A 101 -0.34 5.23 31.64
N SER A 102 -1.14 5.25 32.70
CA SER A 102 -1.52 4.07 33.47
C SER A 102 -2.75 3.41 32.84
N ASP A 103 -2.63 2.10 32.65
CA ASP A 103 -3.69 1.14 32.39
C ASP A 103 -4.71 1.49 31.30
N VAL A 104 -4.45 0.97 30.10
CA VAL A 104 -5.44 0.99 29.03
C VAL A 104 -6.36 -0.21 29.16
N HIS A 105 -7.63 0.07 29.43
CA HIS A 105 -8.66 -0.95 29.54
C HIS A 105 -9.62 -0.90 28.35
N CYS A 106 -9.64 -1.97 27.55
CA CYS A 106 -10.75 -2.20 26.65
C CYS A 106 -11.97 -2.61 27.47
N CYS A 107 -13.03 -1.80 27.43
CA CYS A 107 -14.30 -2.18 28.03
C CYS A 107 -14.83 -3.44 27.33
N GLY A 108 -14.94 -4.54 28.08
CA GLY A 108 -15.32 -5.85 27.57
C GLY A 108 -14.80 -7.02 28.40
N LYS A 109 -15.19 -7.06 29.69
CA LYS A 109 -15.08 -8.11 30.72
C LYS A 109 -13.70 -8.75 31.05
N TYR A 110 -13.20 -8.31 32.22
CA TYR A 110 -12.40 -8.97 33.28
C TYR A 110 -10.96 -9.49 33.05
N LEU A 111 -10.00 -8.87 33.76
CA LEU A 111 -9.07 -9.51 34.71
C LEU A 111 -8.33 -8.46 35.59
N TYR A 112 -8.64 -8.46 36.91
CA TYR A 112 -7.95 -7.99 38.14
C TYR A 112 -6.95 -6.80 38.06
N ARG A 113 -7.02 -5.71 38.84
CA ARG A 113 -7.43 -5.49 40.25
C ARG A 113 -8.07 -4.08 40.41
N THR A 114 -9.22 -4.03 41.08
CA THR A 114 -9.88 -2.88 41.73
C THR A 114 -10.17 -1.60 40.91
N ALA A 115 -11.12 -1.69 39.98
CA ALA A 115 -12.26 -0.77 39.85
C ALA A 115 -13.38 -1.51 39.10
N ARG A 116 -14.64 -1.40 39.55
CA ARG A 116 -15.78 -2.10 38.94
C ARG A 116 -16.06 -1.51 37.57
N CYS A 117 -16.17 -2.36 36.56
CA CYS A 117 -16.52 -1.98 35.19
C CYS A 117 -18.04 -1.92 35.01
N ASP A 118 -18.75 -1.32 35.98
CA ASP A 118 -20.15 -0.91 35.86
C ASP A 118 -20.29 0.60 35.58
N ASP A 119 -19.18 1.35 35.65
CA ASP A 119 -19.11 2.82 35.50
C ASP A 119 -18.50 3.28 34.15
N ALA A 120 -18.48 2.43 33.12
CA ALA A 120 -18.20 2.95 31.78
C ALA A 120 -19.31 3.96 31.42
N PRO A 121 -19.01 5.26 31.20
CA PRO A 121 -20.02 6.33 31.03
C PRO A 121 -20.96 6.15 29.84
N LEU A 122 -20.60 5.21 28.98
CA LEU A 122 -21.12 5.01 27.67
C LEU A 122 -21.67 3.59 27.66
N GLY A 123 -22.96 3.41 27.39
CA GLY A 123 -23.52 2.12 26.94
C GLY A 123 -22.97 1.69 25.57
N CYS A 124 -21.69 1.92 25.33
CA CYS A 124 -20.93 1.69 24.12
C CYS A 124 -20.23 0.34 24.26
N ASN A 125 -20.64 -0.63 23.44
CA ASN A 125 -20.00 -1.96 23.36
C ASN A 125 -18.62 -1.92 22.65
N ARG A 126 -17.94 -0.76 22.59
CA ARG A 126 -16.68 -0.58 21.87
C ARG A 126 -15.47 -0.51 22.82
N PRO A 127 -14.28 -0.90 22.34
CA PRO A 127 -13.02 -0.58 23.01
C PRO A 127 -12.88 0.94 23.21
N CYS A 128 -12.43 1.35 24.39
CA CYS A 128 -12.04 2.73 24.66
C CYS A 128 -10.57 2.75 25.11
N LEU A 129 -9.80 3.71 24.63
CA LEU A 129 -8.52 4.06 25.23
C LEU A 129 -8.79 4.97 26.43
N ILE A 130 -8.19 4.65 27.57
CA ILE A 130 -8.21 5.49 28.75
C ILE A 130 -6.85 6.16 28.85
N LEU A 131 -6.84 7.49 28.96
CA LEU A 131 -5.63 8.27 29.14
C LEU A 131 -5.71 9.02 30.46
N GLN A 132 -4.89 8.61 31.42
CA GLN A 132 -4.74 9.31 32.68
C GLN A 132 -3.62 10.34 32.56
N VAL A 133 -3.95 11.61 32.79
CA VAL A 133 -2.99 12.70 32.91
C VAL A 133 -2.93 13.08 34.39
N PRO A 134 -1.87 12.67 35.12
CA PRO A 134 -1.60 13.15 36.46
C PRO A 134 -1.37 14.66 36.43
N VAL A 135 -2.14 15.41 37.21
CA VAL A 135 -1.92 16.85 37.33
C VAL A 135 -0.96 17.06 38.50
N VAL A 136 0.33 16.86 38.28
CA VAL A 136 1.34 17.03 39.34
C VAL A 136 1.65 18.52 39.51
N ASN A 137 1.55 19.01 40.76
CA ASN A 137 1.84 20.37 41.20
C ASN A 137 0.92 21.48 40.67
N VAL A 138 -0.37 21.40 40.97
CA VAL A 138 -1.19 22.62 41.13
C VAL A 138 -1.33 22.88 42.63
N ILE A 139 -0.51 23.80 43.15
CA ILE A 139 -0.69 24.35 44.51
C ILE A 139 -1.96 25.24 44.54
N SER A 140 -2.55 25.54 43.38
CA SER A 140 -3.87 26.16 43.30
C SER A 140 -4.98 25.14 43.02
N PRO A 141 -6.21 25.39 43.47
CA PRO A 141 -7.40 24.66 43.03
C PRO A 141 -7.41 24.47 41.51
N LEU A 142 -7.95 23.35 41.00
CA LEU A 142 -8.18 23.11 39.56
C LEU A 142 -8.91 24.28 38.85
N ASN A 143 -9.61 25.13 39.61
CA ASN A 143 -10.20 26.40 39.17
C ASN A 143 -9.19 27.46 38.67
N HIS A 144 -7.88 27.21 38.79
CA HIS A 144 -6.80 28.14 38.44
C HIS A 144 -5.67 27.47 37.67
N LEU A 145 -5.97 26.57 36.72
CA LEU A 145 -5.00 26.29 35.66
C LEU A 145 -4.74 27.60 34.92
N ASP A 146 -3.51 28.10 34.97
CA ASP A 146 -3.13 29.24 34.14
C ASP A 146 -3.26 28.85 32.66
N ARG A 147 -3.35 29.89 31.81
CA ARG A 147 -3.54 29.75 30.37
C ARG A 147 -2.46 28.88 29.72
N ASP A 148 -1.23 28.95 30.22
CA ASP A 148 -0.09 28.26 29.63
C ASP A 148 -0.17 26.75 29.89
N ARG A 149 -0.59 26.34 31.09
CA ARG A 149 -0.87 24.93 31.41
C ARG A 149 -2.02 24.35 30.60
N LEU A 150 -3.04 25.16 30.28
CA LEU A 150 -4.14 24.72 29.41
C LEU A 150 -3.69 24.51 27.97
N ILE A 151 -2.86 25.41 27.46
CA ILE A 151 -2.25 25.27 26.14
C ILE A 151 -1.38 24.00 26.09
N GLN A 152 -0.60 23.72 27.14
CA GLN A 152 0.20 22.50 27.24
C GLN A 152 -0.66 21.22 27.27
N LEU A 153 -1.75 21.20 28.05
CA LEU A 153 -2.67 20.06 28.08
C LEU A 153 -3.35 19.82 26.73
N GLN A 154 -3.75 20.90 26.04
CA GLN A 154 -4.33 20.81 24.70
C GLN A 154 -3.32 20.29 23.67
N ALA A 155 -2.08 20.77 23.71
CA ALA A 155 -1.01 20.29 22.85
C ALA A 155 -0.73 18.79 23.09
N LEU A 156 -0.70 18.37 24.36
CA LEU A 156 -0.54 16.96 24.73
C LEU A 156 -1.70 16.10 24.19
N LEU A 157 -2.95 16.52 24.37
CA LEU A 157 -4.11 15.77 23.88
C LEU A 157 -4.11 15.63 22.35
N LEU A 158 -3.76 16.71 21.65
CA LEU A 158 -3.61 16.69 20.20
C LEU A 158 -2.48 15.73 19.76
N GLU A 159 -1.37 15.73 20.50
CA GLU A 159 -0.24 14.83 20.22
C GLU A 159 -0.61 13.36 20.42
N VAL A 160 -1.37 13.04 21.46
CA VAL A 160 -1.93 11.70 21.68
C VAL A 160 -2.85 11.33 20.53
N GLU A 161 -3.80 12.18 20.18
CA GLU A 161 -4.74 11.96 19.08
C GLU A 161 -4.01 11.68 17.76
N ASN A 162 -2.98 12.47 17.45
CA ASN A 162 -2.13 12.25 16.27
C ASN A 162 -1.40 10.90 16.32
N CYS A 163 -0.80 10.53 17.47
CA CYS A 163 -0.12 9.25 17.64
C CYS A 163 -1.08 8.06 17.48
N LEU A 164 -2.31 8.21 17.98
CA LEU A 164 -3.36 7.22 17.82
C LEU A 164 -3.73 7.07 16.36
N ILE A 165 -4.13 8.15 15.70
CA ILE A 165 -4.54 8.12 14.29
C ILE A 165 -3.42 7.48 13.46
N ALA A 166 -2.16 7.87 13.65
CA ALA A 166 -1.03 7.26 12.96
C ALA A 166 -0.94 5.74 13.22
N SER A 167 -1.10 5.29 14.47
CA SER A 167 -1.10 3.87 14.81
C SER A 167 -2.28 3.11 14.18
N PHE A 168 -3.48 3.71 14.19
CA PHE A 168 -4.67 3.18 13.52
C PHE A 168 -4.47 3.07 12.01
N THR A 169 -3.96 4.12 11.36
CA THR A 169 -3.62 4.14 9.94
C THR A 169 -2.66 3.00 9.60
N SER A 170 -1.59 2.84 10.38
CA SER A 170 -0.60 1.77 10.19
C SER A 170 -1.23 0.37 10.25
N GLN A 171 -2.16 0.14 11.19
CA GLN A 171 -2.83 -1.15 11.28
C GLN A 171 -3.85 -1.40 10.18
N LEU A 172 -4.59 -0.36 9.77
CA LEU A 172 -5.56 -0.48 8.69
C LEU A 172 -4.88 -0.70 7.32
N LEU A 173 -3.69 -0.13 7.12
CA LEU A 173 -2.90 -0.30 5.89
C LEU A 173 -2.53 -1.76 5.59
N VAL A 174 -2.51 -2.65 6.60
CA VAL A 174 -2.21 -4.08 6.43
C VAL A 174 -3.46 -4.97 6.34
N GLU A 175 -4.65 -4.38 6.25
CA GLU A 175 -5.92 -5.11 6.12
C GLU A 175 -6.40 -5.22 4.67
N GLY A 176 -7.35 -6.12 4.43
CA GLY A 176 -8.07 -6.13 3.15
C GLY A 176 -7.20 -6.50 1.94
N GLY A 177 -6.16 -7.28 2.17
CA GLY A 177 -5.36 -7.94 1.14
C GLY A 177 -5.08 -9.37 1.56
N ASP A 178 -4.03 -9.98 1.02
CA ASP A 178 -3.69 -11.36 1.33
C ASP A 178 -2.56 -11.49 2.38
N ASP A 179 -2.10 -12.72 2.58
CA ASP A 179 -1.09 -13.06 3.58
C ASP A 179 0.27 -12.36 3.40
N ARG A 180 0.54 -11.71 2.26
CA ARG A 180 1.75 -10.93 2.03
C ARG A 180 1.73 -9.58 2.74
N LEU A 181 0.57 -9.09 3.18
CA LEU A 181 0.44 -7.89 4.03
C LEU A 181 0.72 -8.16 5.50
N PHE A 182 0.68 -9.43 5.95
CA PHE A 182 0.87 -9.75 7.35
C PHE A 182 2.27 -9.36 7.82
N LEU A 183 2.31 -8.71 8.98
CA LEU A 183 3.56 -8.27 9.60
C LEU A 183 4.22 -9.42 10.35
N ASN A 184 5.55 -9.50 10.25
CA ASN A 184 6.36 -10.38 11.07
C ASN A 184 6.68 -9.73 12.43
N SER A 185 7.52 -10.38 13.25
CA SER A 185 7.95 -9.87 14.55
C SER A 185 8.69 -8.54 14.51
N ASN A 186 9.26 -8.17 13.36
CA ASN A 186 9.98 -6.92 13.16
C ASN A 186 9.05 -5.80 12.64
N GLY A 187 7.73 -6.03 12.59
CA GLY A 187 6.76 -5.02 12.15
C GLY A 187 6.76 -4.75 10.64
N VAL A 188 7.34 -5.64 9.84
CA VAL A 188 7.40 -5.52 8.38
C VAL A 188 6.67 -6.66 7.67
N ASN A 189 6.16 -6.41 6.48
CA ASN A 189 5.44 -7.39 5.67
C ASN A 189 6.40 -8.37 4.95
N LYS A 190 5.88 -9.28 4.10
CA LYS A 190 6.72 -10.23 3.32
C LYS A 190 7.68 -9.56 2.32
N TYR A 191 7.50 -8.26 2.05
CA TYR A 191 8.39 -7.44 1.22
C TYR A 191 9.40 -6.63 2.06
N PHE A 192 9.41 -6.82 3.38
CA PHE A 192 10.20 -6.04 4.34
C PHE A 192 9.80 -4.57 4.44
N CYS A 193 8.61 -4.21 3.96
CA CYS A 193 8.09 -2.85 4.09
C CYS A 193 7.27 -2.71 5.39
N PRO A 194 7.54 -1.69 6.23
CA PRO A 194 6.67 -1.33 7.33
C PRO A 194 5.41 -0.61 6.81
N PRO A 195 4.31 -0.61 7.58
CA PRO A 195 3.07 0.06 7.21
C PRO A 195 3.05 1.55 7.59
N CYS A 196 4.23 2.17 7.72
CA CYS A 196 4.40 3.58 8.09
C CYS A 196 5.60 4.17 7.34
N PRO A 197 5.74 5.52 7.30
CA PRO A 197 6.89 6.16 6.70
C PRO A 197 8.19 5.73 7.38
N VAL A 198 9.25 5.57 6.59
CA VAL A 198 10.59 5.24 7.06
C VAL A 198 11.45 6.49 7.21
N ASP A 199 12.48 6.39 8.05
CA ASP A 199 13.47 7.44 8.22
C ASP A 199 14.47 7.45 7.04
N PRO A 200 14.54 8.55 6.26
CA PRO A 200 15.44 8.65 5.12
C PRO A 200 16.93 8.65 5.51
N ASP A 201 17.26 8.98 6.76
CA ASP A 201 18.65 9.00 7.25
C ASP A 201 19.20 7.60 7.57
N THR A 202 18.32 6.59 7.61
CA THR A 202 18.70 5.20 7.91
C THR A 202 18.22 4.21 6.84
N THR A 203 17.23 4.58 6.03
CA THR A 203 16.59 3.68 5.06
C THR A 203 16.69 4.21 3.62
N LEU A 204 17.29 3.41 2.75
CA LEU A 204 17.45 3.69 1.32
C LEU A 204 16.39 2.92 0.51
N LEU A 205 15.65 3.65 -0.34
CA LEU A 205 14.52 3.11 -1.09
C LEU A 205 14.84 2.96 -2.59
N ARG A 206 14.77 1.72 -3.09
CA ARG A 206 14.82 1.32 -4.51
C ARG A 206 13.87 0.14 -4.81
N SER A 207 12.77 0.02 -4.08
CA SER A 207 11.83 -1.10 -4.12
C SER A 207 10.55 -0.86 -4.95
N SER A 208 10.45 0.28 -5.66
CA SER A 208 9.27 0.76 -6.43
C SER A 208 8.92 -0.08 -7.67
N CYS A 209 9.47 -1.29 -7.81
CA CYS A 209 9.05 -2.31 -8.78
C CYS A 209 8.38 -3.51 -8.10
N THR A 210 8.20 -3.46 -6.77
CA THR A 210 7.61 -4.52 -5.95
C THR A 210 6.63 -3.97 -4.90
N CYS A 211 7.12 -3.17 -3.96
CA CYS A 211 6.36 -2.59 -2.84
C CYS A 211 7.18 -1.47 -2.20
N SER A 212 6.55 -0.39 -1.77
CA SER A 212 7.19 0.70 -1.00
C SER A 212 6.49 0.91 0.34
N PRO A 213 7.19 1.39 1.39
CA PRO A 213 6.52 2.02 2.52
C PRO A 213 5.79 3.29 2.05
N PRO A 214 4.71 3.72 2.72
CA PRO A 214 4.04 4.97 2.38
C PRO A 214 5.01 6.15 2.53
N THR A 215 4.93 7.13 1.62
CA THR A 215 5.58 8.42 1.84
C THR A 215 4.95 9.13 3.03
N LYS A 216 5.66 10.10 3.61
CA LYS A 216 5.14 10.90 4.74
C LYS A 216 3.82 11.56 4.36
N GLU A 217 3.78 12.21 3.20
CA GLU A 217 2.59 12.91 2.72
C GLU A 217 1.45 11.94 2.39
N GLY A 218 1.73 10.79 1.80
CA GLY A 218 0.73 9.75 1.55
C GLY A 218 0.12 9.21 2.85
N PHE A 219 0.96 8.99 3.88
CA PHE A 219 0.50 8.53 5.18
C PHE A 219 -0.31 9.58 5.95
N GLU A 220 0.06 10.85 5.87
CA GLU A 220 -0.71 11.97 6.42
C GLU A 220 -2.09 12.08 5.75
N ARG A 221 -2.14 11.89 4.42
CA ARG A 221 -3.40 11.85 3.68
C ARG A 221 -4.28 10.67 4.11
N ALA A 222 -3.71 9.47 4.21
CA ALA A 222 -4.43 8.30 4.73
C ALA A 222 -4.95 8.52 6.16
N SER A 223 -4.15 9.14 7.02
CA SER A 223 -4.54 9.48 8.39
C SER A 223 -5.72 10.45 8.45
N THR A 224 -5.76 11.44 7.55
CA THR A 224 -6.92 12.34 7.41
C THR A 224 -8.19 11.56 7.03
N VAL A 225 -8.07 10.54 6.17
CA VAL A 225 -9.23 9.70 5.80
C VAL A 225 -9.66 8.82 6.97
N VAL A 226 -8.72 8.30 7.77
CA VAL A 226 -9.03 7.57 9.00
C VAL A 226 -9.82 8.45 9.99
N GLU A 227 -9.44 9.72 10.17
CA GLU A 227 -10.21 10.67 10.99
C GLU A 227 -11.65 10.82 10.50
N GLN A 228 -11.86 10.97 9.19
CA GLN A 228 -13.19 11.12 8.60
C GLN A 228 -14.04 9.85 8.79
N LEU A 229 -13.44 8.67 8.57
CA LEU A 229 -14.08 7.38 8.81
C LEU A 229 -14.33 7.09 10.29
N TRP A 230 -13.60 7.72 11.20
CA TRP A 230 -13.79 7.53 12.64
C TRP A 230 -15.18 7.98 13.08
N GLU A 231 -15.64 9.11 12.56
CA GLU A 231 -16.91 9.74 12.93
C GLU A 231 -18.11 9.08 12.21
N GLN A 232 -18.05 8.98 10.88
CA GLN A 232 -19.18 8.56 10.05
C GLN A 232 -18.75 7.62 8.90
N PRO A 233 -18.29 6.41 9.21
CA PRO A 233 -17.75 5.51 8.19
C PRO A 233 -18.81 5.07 7.16
N GLU A 234 -20.07 4.93 7.57
CA GLU A 234 -21.18 4.59 6.66
C GLU A 234 -21.40 5.67 5.59
N LEU A 235 -21.12 6.93 5.91
CA LEU A 235 -21.26 8.06 4.99
C LEU A 235 -20.01 8.20 4.10
N TYR A 236 -18.83 8.17 4.71
CA TYR A 236 -17.60 8.56 4.02
C TYR A 236 -16.96 7.44 3.21
N PHE A 237 -17.17 6.16 3.54
CA PHE A 237 -16.44 5.07 2.89
C PHE A 237 -16.72 4.99 1.37
N ASP A 238 -17.98 4.93 0.95
CA ASP A 238 -18.33 4.83 -0.48
C ASP A 238 -17.94 6.12 -1.23
N ILE A 239 -18.10 7.29 -0.59
CA ILE A 239 -17.66 8.60 -1.12
C ILE A 239 -16.16 8.59 -1.42
N HIS A 240 -15.35 8.12 -0.48
CA HIS A 240 -13.90 8.04 -0.68
C HIS A 240 -13.51 7.01 -1.74
N MET A 241 -14.17 5.85 -1.78
CA MET A 241 -13.95 4.86 -2.83
C MET A 241 -14.25 5.43 -4.21
N GLU A 242 -15.35 6.19 -4.37
CA GLU A 242 -15.67 6.84 -5.65
C GLU A 242 -14.68 7.96 -5.98
N SER A 243 -14.27 8.73 -4.97
CA SER A 243 -13.23 9.74 -5.13
C SER A 243 -11.91 9.13 -5.60
N VAL A 244 -11.52 7.96 -5.09
CA VAL A 244 -10.31 7.25 -5.53
C VAL A 244 -10.39 6.91 -7.02
N ARG A 245 -11.50 6.28 -7.46
CA ARG A 245 -11.69 5.92 -8.88
C ARG A 245 -11.57 7.14 -9.79
N LYS A 246 -12.26 8.23 -9.43
CA LYS A 246 -12.22 9.49 -10.17
C LYS A 246 -10.80 10.05 -10.26
N ARG A 247 -10.08 10.10 -9.14
CA ARG A 247 -8.71 10.64 -9.07
C ARG A 247 -7.71 9.80 -9.85
N ILE A 248 -7.87 8.47 -9.90
CA ILE A 248 -7.06 7.59 -10.76
C ILE A 248 -7.25 7.99 -12.24
N LEU A 249 -8.49 8.16 -12.68
CA LEU A 249 -8.79 8.56 -14.06
C LEU A 249 -8.27 9.97 -14.37
N GLU A 250 -8.42 10.91 -13.44
CA GLU A 250 -7.92 12.29 -13.59
C GLU A 250 -6.39 12.34 -13.69
N ALA A 251 -5.67 11.62 -12.82
CA ALA A 251 -4.21 11.56 -12.85
C ALA A 251 -3.68 10.96 -14.17
N LEU A 252 -4.41 9.99 -14.73
CA LEU A 252 -4.09 9.42 -16.05
C LEU A 252 -4.65 10.22 -17.23
N LYS A 253 -5.36 11.33 -16.99
CA LYS A 253 -6.04 12.12 -18.04
C LYS A 253 -7.05 11.29 -18.86
N LEU A 254 -7.66 10.30 -18.23
CA LEU A 254 -8.67 9.37 -18.79
C LEU A 254 -10.07 9.65 -18.24
N ASN A 255 -10.31 10.81 -17.62
CA ASN A 255 -11.62 11.21 -17.10
C ASN A 255 -12.53 11.78 -18.20
N ASP A 256 -12.68 11.04 -19.30
CA ASP A 256 -13.39 11.40 -20.53
C ASP A 256 -14.91 11.11 -20.49
N GLY A 257 -15.39 10.49 -19.41
CA GLY A 257 -16.77 10.03 -19.25
C GLY A 257 -17.09 8.72 -19.99
N GLN A 258 -16.10 8.09 -20.62
CA GLN A 258 -16.22 6.82 -21.33
C GLN A 258 -15.34 5.71 -20.74
N THR A 259 -14.35 6.09 -19.94
CA THR A 259 -13.46 5.18 -19.20
C THR A 259 -13.96 4.97 -17.77
N PHE A 260 -13.97 3.70 -17.35
CA PHE A 260 -14.44 3.26 -16.04
C PHE A 260 -13.31 2.57 -15.26
N CYS A 261 -13.46 2.51 -13.94
CA CYS A 261 -12.48 1.93 -13.04
C CYS A 261 -13.15 1.06 -11.97
N ILE A 262 -12.68 -0.17 -11.81
CA ILE A 262 -13.01 -1.03 -10.65
C ILE A 262 -11.73 -1.20 -9.82
N LEU A 263 -11.85 -1.02 -8.51
CA LEU A 263 -10.71 -1.18 -7.60
C LEU A 263 -10.52 -2.65 -7.24
N HIS A 264 -9.27 -3.06 -7.08
CA HIS A 264 -8.91 -4.41 -6.67
C HIS A 264 -7.84 -4.40 -5.57
N PRO A 265 -7.86 -5.36 -4.65
CA PRO A 265 -6.83 -5.46 -3.61
C PRO A 265 -5.41 -5.60 -4.16
N SER A 266 -5.18 -6.21 -5.32
CA SER A 266 -3.85 -6.25 -5.96
C SER A 266 -3.98 -6.49 -7.46
N GLY A 267 -2.86 -6.40 -8.18
CA GLY A 267 -2.82 -6.80 -9.59
C GLY A 267 -3.24 -8.24 -9.82
N SER A 268 -2.95 -9.18 -8.89
CA SER A 268 -3.41 -10.57 -9.02
C SER A 268 -4.91 -10.73 -8.74
N ASP A 269 -5.50 -9.89 -7.88
CA ASP A 269 -6.95 -9.88 -7.68
C ASP A 269 -7.69 -9.30 -8.90
N ALA A 270 -7.04 -8.38 -9.62
CA ALA A 270 -7.56 -7.74 -10.82
C ALA A 270 -7.72 -8.71 -12.01
N GLU A 271 -6.93 -9.78 -12.04
CA GLU A 271 -7.01 -10.89 -13.01
C GLU A 271 -8.36 -11.61 -13.04
N LEU A 272 -9.19 -11.47 -11.99
CA LEU A 272 -10.51 -12.08 -11.95
C LEU A 272 -11.53 -11.35 -12.84
N LEU A 273 -11.32 -10.06 -13.14
CA LEU A 273 -12.27 -9.28 -13.93
C LEU A 273 -12.31 -9.69 -15.42
N PRO A 274 -11.17 -9.93 -16.10
CA PRO A 274 -11.17 -10.50 -17.45
C PRO A 274 -11.94 -11.82 -17.56
N LEU A 275 -11.90 -12.66 -16.52
CA LEU A 275 -12.69 -13.90 -16.50
C LEU A 275 -14.20 -13.64 -16.46
N LEU A 276 -14.66 -12.60 -15.75
CA LEU A 276 -16.09 -12.24 -15.74
C LEU A 276 -16.57 -11.78 -17.13
N VAL A 277 -15.76 -10.97 -17.82
CA VAL A 277 -16.05 -10.57 -19.21
C VAL A 277 -16.07 -11.79 -20.12
N ALA A 278 -15.07 -12.66 -20.02
CA ALA A 278 -14.99 -13.88 -20.82
C ALA A 278 -16.18 -14.83 -20.58
N MET A 279 -16.65 -14.94 -19.34
CA MET A 279 -17.84 -15.72 -19.00
C MET A 279 -19.11 -15.14 -19.63
N GLY A 280 -19.30 -13.82 -19.58
CA GLY A 280 -20.42 -13.16 -20.24
C GLY A 280 -20.43 -13.39 -21.75
N ARG A 281 -19.26 -13.27 -22.39
CA ARG A 281 -19.08 -13.57 -23.82
C ARG A 281 -19.30 -15.04 -24.12
N MET A 282 -18.84 -15.94 -23.25
CA MET A 282 -19.03 -17.38 -23.39
C MET A 282 -20.53 -17.74 -23.41
N GLU A 283 -21.33 -17.17 -22.51
CA GLU A 283 -22.78 -17.33 -22.49
C GLU A 283 -23.42 -16.77 -23.78
N LYS A 284 -23.08 -15.53 -24.14
CA LYS A 284 -23.67 -14.81 -25.28
C LYS A 284 -23.36 -15.46 -26.63
N LEU A 285 -22.16 -16.01 -26.80
CA LEU A 285 -21.70 -16.62 -28.05
C LEU A 285 -21.90 -18.13 -28.09
N GLY A 286 -22.35 -18.75 -26.99
CA GLY A 286 -22.53 -20.19 -26.90
C GLY A 286 -21.22 -20.99 -26.90
N ALA A 287 -20.14 -20.38 -26.40
CA ALA A 287 -18.84 -21.04 -26.27
C ALA A 287 -18.82 -22.01 -25.07
N HIS A 288 -17.85 -22.93 -25.06
CA HIS A 288 -17.72 -23.95 -24.01
C HIS A 288 -16.41 -23.89 -23.23
N HIS A 289 -15.46 -23.08 -23.69
CA HIS A 289 -14.12 -22.98 -23.14
C HIS A 289 -13.72 -21.52 -22.98
N ILE A 290 -12.99 -21.25 -21.90
CA ILE A 290 -12.21 -20.03 -21.75
C ILE A 290 -10.74 -20.45 -21.76
N VAL A 291 -9.93 -19.85 -22.62
CA VAL A 291 -8.48 -20.08 -22.65
C VAL A 291 -7.79 -18.77 -22.31
N ASN A 292 -7.13 -18.73 -21.16
CA ASN A 292 -6.38 -17.56 -20.72
C ASN A 292 -4.89 -17.75 -21.07
N VAL A 293 -4.41 -16.90 -21.97
CA VAL A 293 -3.02 -16.87 -22.45
C VAL A 293 -2.28 -15.79 -21.69
N VAL A 294 -1.56 -16.21 -20.65
CA VAL A 294 -0.76 -15.34 -19.79
C VAL A 294 0.61 -15.11 -20.41
N SER A 295 0.88 -13.87 -20.78
CA SER A 295 2.15 -13.42 -21.31
C SER A 295 3.18 -13.13 -20.21
N ALA A 296 4.45 -13.14 -20.59
CA ALA A 296 5.59 -12.92 -19.70
C ALA A 296 5.57 -13.79 -18.42
N ALA A 297 5.13 -15.06 -18.53
CA ALA A 297 5.07 -15.99 -17.41
C ALA A 297 6.44 -16.16 -16.73
N GLY A 298 6.46 -16.07 -15.40
CA GLY A 298 7.67 -15.99 -14.57
C GLY A 298 8.12 -14.55 -14.28
N GLU A 299 7.77 -13.61 -15.15
CA GLU A 299 8.09 -12.19 -15.04
C GLU A 299 6.90 -11.29 -14.70
N VAL A 300 5.70 -11.85 -14.58
CA VAL A 300 4.51 -11.19 -13.99
C VAL A 300 4.32 -11.57 -12.52
N GLY A 301 3.25 -11.10 -11.88
CA GLY A 301 2.91 -11.45 -10.50
C GLY A 301 2.81 -12.97 -10.30
N SER A 302 3.31 -13.50 -9.18
CA SER A 302 3.25 -14.95 -8.91
C SER A 302 1.81 -15.48 -8.75
N GLY A 303 0.87 -14.61 -8.41
CA GLY A 303 -0.55 -14.93 -8.33
C GLY A 303 -1.30 -14.86 -9.66
N THR A 304 -0.67 -14.37 -10.74
CA THR A 304 -1.34 -14.16 -12.04
C THR A 304 -1.84 -15.47 -12.65
N ALA A 305 -0.97 -16.48 -12.80
CA ALA A 305 -1.40 -17.73 -13.46
C ALA A 305 -2.50 -18.50 -12.71
N PRO A 306 -2.48 -18.64 -11.36
CA PRO A 306 -3.61 -19.23 -10.65
C PRO A 306 -4.87 -18.35 -10.70
N ALA A 307 -4.76 -17.02 -10.59
CA ALA A 307 -5.92 -16.13 -10.70
C ALA A 307 -6.58 -16.21 -12.10
N ALA A 308 -5.76 -16.22 -13.15
CA ALA A 308 -6.16 -16.46 -14.54
C ALA A 308 -6.86 -17.82 -14.76
N ALA A 309 -6.61 -18.80 -13.88
CA ALA A 309 -7.29 -20.09 -13.87
C ALA A 309 -8.60 -20.10 -13.06
N GLY A 310 -9.01 -18.96 -12.49
CA GLY A 310 -10.13 -18.90 -11.54
C GLY A 310 -9.83 -19.64 -10.23
N LYS A 311 -8.58 -19.62 -9.77
CA LYS A 311 -8.13 -20.31 -8.55
C LYS A 311 -7.60 -19.35 -7.48
N HIS A 312 -7.66 -19.80 -6.23
CA HIS A 312 -7.03 -19.11 -5.11
C HIS A 312 -5.50 -19.10 -5.25
N PHE A 313 -4.88 -17.93 -5.09
CA PHE A 313 -3.43 -17.72 -5.22
C PHE A 313 -2.72 -17.33 -3.91
N SER A 314 -3.47 -17.20 -2.82
CA SER A 314 -2.96 -17.03 -1.46
C SER A 314 -3.84 -17.85 -0.50
N SER A 315 -3.34 -18.06 0.72
CA SER A 315 -4.04 -18.75 1.80
C SER A 315 -5.15 -17.93 2.48
N VAL A 316 -5.20 -16.63 2.20
CA VAL A 316 -6.20 -15.69 2.75
C VAL A 316 -6.74 -14.81 1.64
N SER A 317 -8.07 -14.66 1.56
CA SER A 317 -8.73 -13.76 0.63
C SER A 317 -8.78 -12.33 1.17
N PRO A 318 -8.88 -11.30 0.30
CA PRO A 318 -9.00 -9.91 0.73
C PRO A 318 -10.16 -9.62 1.69
N THR A 319 -11.27 -10.35 1.60
CA THR A 319 -12.39 -10.21 2.56
C THR A 319 -12.21 -11.00 3.86
N GLY A 320 -11.05 -11.64 4.06
CA GLY A 320 -10.62 -12.26 5.32
C GLY A 320 -10.90 -13.75 5.45
N TYR A 321 -11.31 -14.44 4.38
CA TYR A 321 -11.55 -15.88 4.42
C TYR A 321 -10.24 -16.67 4.29
N LYS A 322 -10.10 -17.73 5.09
CA LYS A 322 -9.05 -18.74 4.87
C LYS A 322 -9.45 -19.61 3.70
N VAL A 323 -8.57 -19.69 2.71
CA VAL A 323 -8.78 -20.42 1.46
C VAL A 323 -7.57 -21.32 1.19
N LYS A 324 -7.75 -22.32 0.33
CA LYS A 324 -6.65 -23.21 -0.04
C LYS A 324 -6.10 -22.78 -1.40
N GLU A 325 -4.81 -22.48 -1.44
CA GLU A 325 -4.10 -22.15 -2.69
C GLU A 325 -4.28 -23.26 -3.75
N ASP A 326 -4.30 -22.83 -5.01
CA ASP A 326 -4.46 -23.65 -6.22
C ASP A 326 -5.78 -24.44 -6.29
N THR A 327 -6.76 -24.11 -5.44
CA THR A 327 -8.13 -24.63 -5.57
C THR A 327 -9.03 -23.65 -6.33
N THR A 328 -9.97 -24.18 -7.10
CA THR A 328 -10.94 -23.39 -7.87
C THR A 328 -11.79 -22.53 -6.95
N ILE A 329 -11.88 -21.23 -7.28
CA ILE A 329 -12.75 -20.28 -6.63
C ILE A 329 -14.20 -20.70 -6.89
N SER A 330 -15.06 -20.63 -5.86
CA SER A 330 -16.43 -21.12 -5.95
C SER A 330 -17.17 -20.57 -7.18
N SER A 331 -17.84 -21.47 -7.89
CA SER A 331 -18.72 -21.18 -9.02
C SER A 331 -18.01 -20.66 -10.29
N PHE A 332 -16.68 -20.71 -10.34
CA PHE A 332 -15.94 -20.61 -11.61
C PHE A 332 -16.03 -21.92 -12.41
N PRO A 333 -16.16 -21.86 -13.74
CA PRO A 333 -16.27 -23.06 -14.56
C PRO A 333 -14.96 -23.85 -14.62
N SER A 334 -15.06 -25.18 -14.64
CA SER A 334 -13.91 -26.08 -14.81
C SER A 334 -13.33 -26.07 -16.23
N SER A 335 -13.99 -25.38 -17.17
CA SER A 335 -13.59 -25.25 -18.57
C SER A 335 -12.63 -24.08 -18.84
N ILE A 336 -12.05 -23.49 -17.80
CA ILE A 336 -10.97 -22.50 -17.90
C ILE A 336 -9.63 -23.23 -18.04
N HIS A 337 -8.89 -22.88 -19.10
CA HIS A 337 -7.55 -23.40 -19.37
C HIS A 337 -6.56 -22.25 -19.34
N VAL A 338 -5.37 -22.47 -18.77
CA VAL A 338 -4.30 -21.46 -18.76
C VAL A 338 -3.13 -21.93 -19.61
N VAL A 339 -2.71 -21.07 -20.54
CA VAL A 339 -1.48 -21.21 -21.33
C VAL A 339 -0.52 -20.13 -20.87
N GLN A 340 0.70 -20.51 -20.49
CA GLN A 340 1.72 -19.59 -20.01
C GLN A 340 2.81 -19.43 -21.06
N LEU A 341 3.02 -18.20 -21.54
CA LEU A 341 4.07 -17.85 -22.48
C LEU A 341 5.21 -17.21 -21.72
N SER A 342 6.35 -17.91 -21.64
CA SER A 342 7.53 -17.37 -20.98
C SER A 342 8.30 -16.48 -21.97
N PRO A 343 8.73 -15.28 -21.54
CA PRO A 343 9.39 -14.33 -22.44
C PRO A 343 10.86 -14.69 -22.68
N ARG A 344 11.36 -15.69 -21.94
CA ARG A 344 12.75 -16.15 -21.98
C ARG A 344 12.83 -17.66 -22.11
N GLY A 345 13.90 -18.12 -22.76
CA GLY A 345 14.30 -19.51 -22.78
C GLY A 345 14.83 -19.97 -21.43
N LYS A 346 15.17 -21.27 -21.32
CA LYS A 346 15.78 -21.82 -20.09
C LYS A 346 17.14 -21.18 -19.77
N ASP A 347 17.85 -20.71 -20.78
CA ASP A 347 19.12 -20.00 -20.69
C ASP A 347 18.97 -18.53 -20.21
N GLY A 348 17.74 -18.07 -20.01
CA GLY A 348 17.41 -16.71 -19.56
C GLY A 348 17.52 -15.63 -20.62
N LYS A 349 17.69 -16.01 -21.88
CA LYS A 349 17.67 -15.05 -23.00
C LYS A 349 16.23 -14.82 -23.45
N PRO A 350 15.88 -13.58 -23.86
CA PRO A 350 14.60 -13.31 -24.50
C PRO A 350 14.40 -14.23 -25.72
N VAL A 351 13.16 -14.64 -25.95
CA VAL A 351 12.75 -15.34 -27.18
C VAL A 351 12.05 -14.36 -28.11
N ASP A 352 11.91 -14.76 -29.38
CA ASP A 352 10.98 -14.08 -30.29
C ASP A 352 9.54 -14.32 -29.82
N PHE A 353 9.08 -13.40 -28.97
CA PHE A 353 7.81 -13.54 -28.26
C PHE A 353 6.62 -13.39 -29.20
N ASP A 354 6.74 -12.53 -30.22
CA ASP A 354 5.68 -12.30 -31.20
C ASP A 354 5.40 -13.58 -32.00
N ASN A 355 6.44 -14.25 -32.49
CA ASN A 355 6.27 -15.54 -33.16
C ASN A 355 5.78 -16.64 -32.21
N LEU A 356 6.24 -16.64 -30.95
CA LEU A 356 5.70 -17.55 -29.92
C LEU A 356 4.20 -17.33 -29.69
N ALA A 357 3.77 -16.07 -29.57
CA ALA A 357 2.37 -15.71 -29.35
C ALA A 357 1.50 -16.11 -30.54
N ARG A 358 1.91 -15.80 -31.79
CA ARG A 358 1.20 -16.20 -33.01
C ARG A 358 1.02 -17.72 -33.09
N GLU A 359 2.08 -18.48 -32.87
CA GLU A 359 2.04 -19.94 -32.94
C GLU A 359 1.15 -20.53 -31.83
N GLN A 360 1.22 -19.99 -30.62
CA GLN A 360 0.38 -20.46 -29.52
C GLN A 360 -1.09 -20.13 -29.72
N MET A 361 -1.41 -18.94 -30.22
CA MET A 361 -2.78 -18.58 -30.56
C MET A 361 -3.34 -19.45 -31.69
N ARG A 362 -2.52 -19.83 -32.68
CA ARG A 362 -2.89 -20.83 -33.70
C ARG A 362 -3.24 -22.18 -33.08
N GLN A 363 -2.40 -22.68 -32.18
CA GLN A 363 -2.63 -23.95 -31.47
C GLN A 363 -3.88 -23.92 -30.58
N VAL A 364 -4.12 -22.80 -29.88
CA VAL A 364 -5.33 -22.59 -29.07
C VAL A 364 -6.58 -22.67 -29.94
N ARG A 365 -6.57 -22.03 -31.11
CA ARG A 365 -7.69 -22.07 -32.07
C ARG A 365 -7.99 -23.46 -32.60
N GLU A 366 -6.94 -24.25 -32.86
CA GLU A 366 -7.08 -25.63 -33.35
C GLU A 366 -7.59 -26.58 -32.26
N LYS A 367 -7.15 -26.38 -31.01
CA LYS A 367 -7.47 -27.27 -29.89
C LYS A 367 -8.82 -26.96 -29.24
N TYR A 368 -9.17 -25.69 -29.10
CA TYR A 368 -10.36 -25.23 -28.39
C TYR A 368 -11.28 -24.47 -29.34
N LYS A 369 -12.04 -25.23 -30.12
CA LYS A 369 -12.98 -24.67 -31.10
C LYS A 369 -14.00 -23.76 -30.41
N ASP A 370 -14.23 -22.59 -30.99
CA ASP A 370 -15.20 -21.58 -30.55
C ASP A 370 -14.98 -21.11 -29.10
N ALA A 371 -13.77 -21.22 -28.56
CA ALA A 371 -13.43 -20.73 -27.21
C ALA A 371 -13.47 -19.20 -27.14
N ILE A 372 -13.67 -18.68 -25.93
CA ILE A 372 -13.31 -17.29 -25.60
C ILE A 372 -11.85 -17.30 -25.17
N VAL A 373 -11.03 -16.45 -25.77
CA VAL A 373 -9.62 -16.35 -25.45
C VAL A 373 -9.37 -15.04 -24.72
N ILE A 374 -8.76 -15.13 -23.54
CA ILE A 374 -8.19 -13.97 -22.85
C ILE A 374 -6.72 -13.91 -23.24
N PHE A 375 -6.27 -12.80 -23.79
CA PHE A 375 -4.87 -12.64 -24.19
C PHE A 375 -4.26 -11.45 -23.45
N HIS A 376 -3.16 -11.70 -22.76
CA HIS A 376 -2.43 -10.68 -22.01
C HIS A 376 -1.35 -10.04 -22.87
N ALA A 377 -1.38 -8.73 -23.01
CA ALA A 377 -0.21 -7.90 -23.23
C ALA A 377 0.38 -7.50 -21.87
N VAL A 378 1.68 -7.27 -21.81
CA VAL A 378 2.41 -6.84 -20.61
C VAL A 378 3.19 -5.60 -20.98
N ASP A 379 2.97 -4.51 -20.25
CA ASP A 379 3.79 -3.31 -20.33
C ASP A 379 4.59 -3.13 -19.03
N GLY A 380 5.85 -3.50 -19.10
CA GLY A 380 6.76 -3.55 -17.96
C GLY A 380 6.67 -4.89 -17.25
N SER A 381 7.28 -5.93 -17.82
CA SER A 381 7.56 -7.15 -17.06
C SER A 381 8.43 -6.82 -15.82
N LYS A 382 8.66 -7.79 -14.94
CA LYS A 382 9.62 -7.62 -13.83
C LYS A 382 11.03 -7.20 -14.27
N THR A 383 11.43 -7.48 -15.51
CA THR A 383 12.69 -7.00 -16.11
C THR A 383 12.52 -5.80 -17.05
N GLY A 384 11.29 -5.33 -17.27
CA GLY A 384 10.99 -4.15 -18.09
C GLY A 384 10.61 -4.46 -19.54
N LEU A 385 10.25 -5.70 -19.86
CA LEU A 385 9.85 -6.07 -21.23
C LEU A 385 8.43 -5.58 -21.54
N LYS A 386 8.20 -5.20 -22.81
CA LYS A 386 6.87 -4.95 -23.38
C LYS A 386 6.55 -6.00 -24.43
N LEU A 387 5.49 -6.77 -24.21
CA LEU A 387 5.22 -7.97 -25.00
C LEU A 387 3.71 -8.27 -25.09
N PRO A 388 3.19 -8.74 -26.23
CA PRO A 388 3.83 -8.74 -27.56
C PRO A 388 3.82 -7.32 -28.17
N SER A 389 4.27 -7.17 -29.41
CA SER A 389 4.11 -5.93 -30.17
C SER A 389 2.63 -5.58 -30.45
N HIS A 390 2.36 -4.30 -30.72
CA HIS A 390 1.04 -3.84 -31.15
C HIS A 390 0.57 -4.53 -32.44
N GLU A 391 1.48 -4.84 -33.38
CA GLU A 391 1.14 -5.55 -34.62
C GLU A 391 0.51 -6.92 -34.32
N VAL A 392 1.09 -7.69 -33.40
CA VAL A 392 0.51 -8.98 -32.97
C VAL A 392 -0.86 -8.79 -32.34
N ILE A 393 -1.04 -7.75 -31.52
CA ILE A 393 -2.35 -7.48 -30.90
C ILE A 393 -3.41 -7.17 -31.97
N GLU A 394 -3.10 -6.34 -32.95
CA GLU A 394 -4.03 -6.01 -34.04
C GLU A 394 -4.37 -7.23 -34.90
N GLU A 395 -3.37 -8.05 -35.24
CA GLU A 395 -3.58 -9.32 -35.93
C GLU A 395 -4.53 -10.25 -35.15
N LEU A 396 -4.31 -10.37 -33.84
CA LEU A 396 -5.13 -11.23 -32.98
C LEU A 396 -6.56 -10.72 -32.87
N GLN A 397 -6.76 -9.40 -32.80
CA GLN A 397 -8.10 -8.80 -32.83
C GLN A 397 -8.83 -9.12 -34.12
N ASP A 398 -8.18 -8.99 -35.27
CA ASP A 398 -8.77 -9.32 -36.57
C ASP A 398 -9.15 -10.81 -36.69
N ILE A 399 -8.32 -11.70 -36.13
CA ILE A 399 -8.52 -13.16 -36.23
C ILE A 399 -9.62 -13.65 -35.29
N TRP A 400 -9.67 -13.13 -34.06
CA TRP A 400 -10.55 -13.65 -33.00
C TRP A 400 -11.81 -12.82 -32.79
N ASP A 401 -11.84 -11.56 -33.23
CA ASP A 401 -12.99 -10.66 -33.16
C ASP A 401 -13.65 -10.72 -31.76
N LYS A 402 -14.94 -11.03 -31.68
CA LYS A 402 -15.73 -11.08 -30.44
C LYS A 402 -15.30 -12.18 -29.47
N HIS A 403 -14.48 -13.13 -29.91
CA HIS A 403 -13.96 -14.19 -29.05
C HIS A 403 -12.71 -13.77 -28.26
N LEU A 404 -12.13 -12.59 -28.52
CA LEU A 404 -10.93 -12.12 -27.83
C LEU A 404 -11.27 -11.13 -26.70
N VAL A 405 -10.84 -11.44 -25.49
CA VAL A 405 -10.75 -10.49 -24.37
C VAL A 405 -9.30 -10.05 -24.26
N LEU A 406 -9.03 -8.80 -24.60
CA LEU A 406 -7.67 -8.24 -24.51
C LEU A 406 -7.43 -7.68 -23.10
N VAL A 407 -6.26 -8.00 -22.54
CA VAL A 407 -5.83 -7.51 -21.23
C VAL A 407 -4.47 -6.84 -21.38
N LEU A 408 -4.30 -5.65 -20.82
CA LEU A 408 -2.98 -5.04 -20.61
C LEU A 408 -2.60 -5.16 -19.13
N ASP A 409 -1.58 -5.96 -18.82
CA ASP A 409 -0.91 -5.89 -17.53
C ASP A 409 0.07 -4.71 -17.52
N ALA A 410 -0.41 -3.56 -17.04
CA ALA A 410 0.38 -2.37 -16.77
C ALA A 410 0.62 -2.19 -15.27
N CYS A 411 0.69 -3.29 -14.50
CA CYS A 411 0.80 -3.22 -13.05
C CYS A 411 2.12 -2.58 -12.58
N GLN A 412 3.13 -2.39 -13.43
CA GLN A 412 4.31 -1.59 -13.09
C GLN A 412 4.03 -0.09 -12.98
N GLY A 413 2.98 0.41 -13.63
CA GLY A 413 2.59 1.82 -13.63
C GLY A 413 3.61 2.71 -14.34
N ARG A 414 4.33 2.17 -15.33
CA ARG A 414 5.41 2.83 -16.07
C ARG A 414 5.05 3.10 -17.54
N SER A 415 3.80 2.86 -17.93
CA SER A 415 3.31 3.14 -19.27
C SER A 415 3.02 4.64 -19.46
N ASP A 416 3.20 5.11 -20.70
CA ASP A 416 2.79 6.45 -21.10
C ASP A 416 1.26 6.51 -21.30
N LEU A 417 0.72 7.73 -21.28
CA LEU A 417 -0.72 7.96 -21.43
C LEU A 417 -1.25 7.49 -22.79
N GLU A 418 -0.45 7.64 -23.84
CA GLU A 418 -0.79 7.19 -25.20
C GLU A 418 -0.96 5.67 -25.26
N GLU A 419 -0.17 4.92 -24.51
CA GLU A 419 -0.28 3.46 -24.44
C GLU A 419 -1.60 3.03 -23.79
N TYR A 420 -1.99 3.68 -22.69
CA TYR A 420 -3.28 3.41 -22.05
C TYR A 420 -4.44 3.72 -22.99
N GLN A 421 -4.38 4.86 -23.70
CA GLN A 421 -5.42 5.23 -24.66
C GLN A 421 -5.50 4.22 -25.81
N TRP A 422 -4.36 3.81 -26.37
CA TRP A 422 -4.32 2.82 -27.45
C TRP A 422 -5.01 1.51 -27.05
N PHE A 423 -4.71 0.99 -25.85
CA PHE A 423 -5.35 -0.23 -25.36
C PHE A 423 -6.85 -0.05 -25.03
N LEU A 424 -7.27 1.12 -24.52
CA LEU A 424 -8.70 1.42 -24.32
C LEU A 424 -9.47 1.48 -25.63
N ASP A 425 -8.87 2.06 -26.68
CA ASP A 425 -9.46 2.11 -28.03
C ASP A 425 -9.63 0.71 -28.64
N LYS A 426 -8.82 -0.26 -28.20
CA LYS A 426 -8.93 -1.69 -28.52
C LYS A 426 -9.87 -2.46 -27.57
N GLU A 427 -10.63 -1.77 -26.73
CA GLU A 427 -11.53 -2.36 -25.72
C GLU A 427 -10.82 -3.29 -24.70
N ALA A 428 -9.55 -3.05 -24.41
CA ALA A 428 -8.80 -3.84 -23.44
C ALA A 428 -9.23 -3.56 -21.98
N LEU A 429 -9.02 -4.55 -21.12
CA LEU A 429 -8.98 -4.36 -19.67
C LEU A 429 -7.55 -4.02 -19.24
N ILE A 430 -7.33 -2.85 -18.65
CA ILE A 430 -5.99 -2.41 -18.22
C ILE A 430 -5.84 -2.61 -16.72
N LEU A 431 -4.96 -3.53 -16.33
CA LEU A 431 -4.61 -3.79 -14.93
C LEU A 431 -3.51 -2.83 -14.48
N LEU A 432 -3.76 -2.09 -13.40
CA LEU A 432 -2.87 -1.07 -12.86
C LEU A 432 -2.66 -1.29 -11.36
N THR A 433 -1.50 -0.85 -10.84
CA THR A 433 -1.30 -0.75 -9.37
C THR A 433 -0.64 0.56 -8.98
N GLY A 434 -1.08 1.15 -7.87
CA GLY A 434 -0.43 2.32 -7.24
C GLY A 434 0.84 1.95 -6.45
N SER A 435 1.03 0.67 -6.14
CA SER A 435 2.03 0.20 -5.17
C SER A 435 3.46 -0.01 -5.71
N LYS A 436 3.68 0.28 -7.00
CA LYS A 436 4.98 0.13 -7.65
C LYS A 436 5.58 1.48 -7.98
N PHE A 437 5.48 1.94 -9.23
CA PHE A 437 6.10 3.18 -9.66
C PHE A 437 5.65 4.38 -8.82
N PHE A 438 4.36 4.47 -8.50
CA PHE A 438 3.79 5.55 -7.69
C PHE A 438 4.05 5.43 -6.18
N CYS A 439 4.91 4.51 -5.74
CA CYS A 439 5.37 4.39 -4.35
C CYS A 439 4.27 4.25 -3.28
N GLY A 440 3.05 3.82 -3.66
CA GLY A 440 2.03 3.45 -2.69
C GLY A 440 2.40 2.18 -1.90
N PRO A 441 1.79 1.95 -0.73
CA PRO A 441 1.89 0.66 -0.05
C PRO A 441 1.34 -0.47 -0.92
N GLY A 442 1.95 -1.65 -0.84
CA GLY A 442 1.52 -2.88 -1.55
C GLY A 442 0.03 -3.14 -1.39
N PHE A 443 -0.63 -3.67 -2.42
CA PHE A 443 -2.06 -4.01 -2.43
C PHE A 443 -3.05 -2.86 -2.70
N CYS A 444 -2.75 -2.03 -3.69
CA CYS A 444 -3.71 -1.10 -4.29
C CYS A 444 -3.74 -1.27 -5.82
N GLY A 445 -4.64 -2.12 -6.31
CA GLY A 445 -4.86 -2.40 -7.72
C GLY A 445 -6.15 -1.78 -8.26
N SER A 446 -6.25 -1.70 -9.58
CA SER A 446 -7.47 -1.32 -10.30
C SER A 446 -7.50 -1.94 -11.70
N VAL A 447 -8.68 -1.98 -12.29
CA VAL A 447 -8.86 -2.28 -13.72
C VAL A 447 -9.57 -1.12 -14.39
N LEU A 448 -8.97 -0.59 -15.45
CA LEU A 448 -9.56 0.44 -16.32
C LEU A 448 -10.12 -0.22 -17.58
N PHE A 449 -11.26 0.27 -18.06
CA PHE A 449 -11.92 -0.29 -19.23
C PHE A 449 -12.91 0.70 -19.85
N SER A 450 -13.28 0.45 -21.11
CA SER A 450 -14.19 1.30 -21.88
C SER A 450 -15.68 1.11 -21.53
N SER A 451 -16.51 2.02 -22.03
CA SER A 451 -17.99 1.93 -21.93
C SER A 451 -18.56 0.63 -22.47
N SER A 452 -17.95 0.04 -23.49
CA SER A 452 -18.37 -1.24 -24.09
C SER A 452 -18.24 -2.39 -23.09
N ILE A 453 -17.07 -2.50 -22.45
CA ILE A 453 -16.82 -3.49 -21.39
C ILE A 453 -17.71 -3.24 -20.17
N MET A 454 -17.94 -1.96 -19.82
CA MET A 454 -18.87 -1.61 -18.74
C MET A 454 -20.28 -2.18 -18.99
N GLN A 455 -20.80 -2.02 -20.21
CA GLN A 455 -22.11 -2.57 -20.59
C GLN A 455 -22.13 -4.10 -20.55
N GLU A 456 -21.05 -4.77 -20.97
CA GLU A 456 -20.94 -6.23 -20.87
C GLU A 456 -21.03 -6.69 -19.41
N LEU A 457 -20.26 -6.06 -18.51
CA LEU A 457 -20.26 -6.37 -17.08
C LEU A 457 -21.63 -6.12 -16.43
N GLU A 458 -22.31 -5.03 -16.77
CA GLU A 458 -23.66 -4.73 -16.29
C GLU A 458 -24.71 -5.75 -16.80
N SER A 459 -24.50 -6.29 -18.00
CA SER A 459 -25.41 -7.26 -18.63
C SER A 459 -25.26 -8.70 -18.15
N LEU A 460 -24.24 -8.99 -17.31
CA LEU A 460 -24.02 -10.34 -16.78
C LEU A 460 -25.27 -10.88 -16.08
N SER A 461 -25.70 -12.08 -16.49
CA SER A 461 -26.84 -12.78 -15.90
C SER A 461 -26.57 -13.18 -14.43
N SER A 462 -25.34 -13.61 -14.16
CA SER A 462 -24.84 -14.04 -12.86
C SER A 462 -23.33 -13.80 -12.76
N ILE A 463 -22.80 -13.81 -11.54
CA ILE A 463 -21.35 -13.81 -11.27
C ILE A 463 -21.01 -15.01 -10.39
N PRO A 464 -19.79 -15.57 -10.47
CA PRO A 464 -19.36 -16.61 -9.55
C PRO A 464 -19.45 -16.17 -8.09
N ASP A 465 -20.06 -16.99 -7.23
CA ASP A 465 -20.21 -16.69 -5.80
C ASP A 465 -18.87 -16.36 -5.12
N GLY A 466 -17.80 -17.02 -5.55
CA GLY A 466 -16.47 -16.84 -4.99
C GLY A 466 -15.83 -15.47 -5.29
N ILE A 467 -16.39 -14.65 -6.19
CA ILE A 467 -15.97 -13.25 -6.37
C ILE A 467 -16.12 -12.45 -5.07
N SER A 468 -17.10 -12.79 -4.24
CA SER A 468 -17.33 -12.17 -2.93
C SER A 468 -16.16 -12.35 -1.94
N PHE A 469 -15.21 -13.24 -2.23
CA PHE A 469 -13.98 -13.38 -1.45
C PHE A 469 -12.93 -12.31 -1.76
N TYR A 470 -13.07 -11.60 -2.89
CA TYR A 470 -12.06 -10.71 -3.43
C TYR A 470 -12.51 -9.26 -3.51
N ILE A 471 -13.77 -9.02 -3.89
CA ILE A 471 -14.35 -7.68 -3.97
C ILE A 471 -15.77 -7.64 -3.39
N THR A 472 -16.20 -6.46 -3.02
CA THR A 472 -17.54 -6.11 -2.57
C THR A 472 -18.14 -5.05 -3.49
N LYS A 473 -19.38 -4.63 -3.24
CA LYS A 473 -19.99 -3.57 -4.05
C LYS A 473 -19.18 -2.26 -4.01
N ASN A 474 -18.40 -2.01 -2.95
CA ASN A 474 -17.72 -0.74 -2.70
C ASN A 474 -16.51 -0.53 -3.63
N GLU A 475 -15.96 -1.61 -4.19
CA GLU A 475 -14.89 -1.57 -5.19
C GLU A 475 -15.40 -1.19 -6.59
N VAL A 476 -16.72 -1.31 -6.83
CA VAL A 476 -17.38 -1.04 -8.11
C VAL A 476 -18.06 0.34 -8.08
N SER A 477 -17.98 1.12 -9.16
CA SER A 477 -18.60 2.47 -9.22
C SER A 477 -20.12 2.43 -9.16
N GLU A 478 -20.74 3.46 -8.58
CA GLU A 478 -22.21 3.65 -8.56
C GLU A 478 -22.84 3.69 -9.95
N SER A 479 -22.05 4.02 -10.98
CA SER A 479 -22.45 3.97 -12.39
C SER A 479 -22.74 2.55 -12.92
N MET A 480 -22.41 1.51 -12.14
CA MET A 480 -22.61 0.09 -12.46
C MET A 480 -23.56 -0.59 -11.44
N PRO A 481 -24.84 -0.19 -11.39
CA PRO A 481 -25.78 -0.68 -10.38
C PRO A 481 -26.09 -2.18 -10.49
N CYS A 482 -26.11 -2.75 -11.69
CA CYS A 482 -26.44 -4.17 -11.88
C CYS A 482 -25.32 -5.07 -11.35
N LEU A 483 -24.05 -4.76 -11.60
CA LEU A 483 -22.92 -5.49 -11.01
C LEU A 483 -22.86 -5.27 -9.50
N ARG A 484 -23.02 -4.03 -9.01
CA ARG A 484 -23.06 -3.71 -7.57
C ARG A 484 -24.12 -4.51 -6.82
N SER A 485 -25.29 -4.72 -7.43
CA SER A 485 -26.40 -5.46 -6.81
C SER A 485 -26.10 -6.96 -6.57
N LYS A 486 -25.13 -7.52 -7.30
CA LYS A 486 -24.72 -8.92 -7.20
C LYS A 486 -23.61 -9.15 -6.16
N LEU A 487 -23.01 -8.09 -5.63
CA LEU A 487 -21.88 -8.15 -4.69
C LEU A 487 -22.32 -7.84 -3.25
N PRO A 488 -21.64 -8.41 -2.24
CA PRO A 488 -21.96 -8.12 -0.85
C PRO A 488 -21.63 -6.66 -0.50
N SER A 489 -22.27 -6.11 0.54
CA SER A 489 -21.97 -4.77 1.03
C SER A 489 -20.77 -4.71 2.00
N HIS A 490 -20.36 -5.86 2.54
CA HIS A 490 -19.33 -6.01 3.55
C HIS A 490 -18.44 -7.23 3.26
N PRO A 491 -17.22 -7.27 3.82
CA PRO A 491 -16.59 -6.23 4.65
C PRO A 491 -16.18 -4.99 3.85
N TRP A 492 -15.95 -3.87 4.53
CA TRP A 492 -15.34 -2.69 3.90
C TRP A 492 -13.84 -2.86 3.80
N ASN A 493 -13.28 -2.71 2.61
CA ASN A 493 -11.84 -2.76 2.42
C ASN A 493 -11.19 -1.39 2.68
N ILE A 494 -11.12 -1.00 3.95
CA ILE A 494 -10.53 0.28 4.36
C ILE A 494 -9.03 0.29 4.06
N GLY A 495 -8.35 -0.84 4.21
CA GLY A 495 -6.94 -0.95 3.83
C GLY A 495 -6.71 -0.57 2.38
N LEU A 496 -7.51 -1.11 1.44
CA LEU A 496 -7.43 -0.75 0.02
C LEU A 496 -7.62 0.75 -0.21
N LEU A 497 -8.63 1.34 0.43
CA LEU A 497 -8.88 2.79 0.36
C LEU A 497 -7.64 3.59 0.81
N LEU A 498 -7.10 3.29 2.00
CA LEU A 498 -5.95 4.03 2.54
C LEU A 498 -4.69 3.87 1.68
N ARG A 499 -4.46 2.68 1.13
CA ARG A 499 -3.32 2.43 0.23
C ARG A 499 -3.44 3.16 -1.10
N TRP A 500 -4.66 3.29 -1.63
CA TRP A 500 -4.92 4.13 -2.79
C TRP A 500 -4.75 5.61 -2.48
N GLU A 501 -5.18 6.08 -1.31
CA GLU A 501 -4.95 7.47 -0.86
C GLU A 501 -3.46 7.81 -0.75
N CYS A 502 -2.64 6.88 -0.24
CA CYS A 502 -1.19 7.01 -0.26
C CYS A 502 -0.65 7.07 -1.71
N ALA A 503 -1.06 6.14 -2.57
CA ALA A 503 -0.57 6.07 -3.95
C ALA A 503 -0.96 7.30 -4.78
N LEU A 504 -2.22 7.74 -4.69
CA LEU A 504 -2.73 8.90 -5.40
C LEU A 504 -2.02 10.19 -5.01
N THR A 505 -1.62 10.31 -3.74
CA THR A 505 -0.85 11.47 -3.27
C THR A 505 0.45 11.65 -4.06
N GLU A 506 1.15 10.57 -4.42
CA GLU A 506 2.35 10.65 -5.26
C GLU A 506 2.01 10.64 -6.75
N MET A 507 1.01 9.86 -7.17
CA MET A 507 0.58 9.76 -8.56
C MET A 507 0.16 11.11 -9.13
N GLU A 508 -0.73 11.84 -8.42
CA GLU A 508 -1.22 13.16 -8.84
C GLU A 508 -0.07 14.17 -8.99
N ARG A 509 0.80 14.22 -7.97
CA ARG A 509 1.96 15.13 -7.96
C ARG A 509 2.95 14.80 -9.07
N PHE A 510 3.13 13.51 -9.38
CA PHE A 510 4.01 13.10 -10.46
C PHE A 510 3.43 13.46 -11.83
N THR A 511 2.13 13.23 -12.04
CA THR A 511 1.45 13.51 -13.31
C THR A 511 1.29 15.00 -13.61
N ASP A 512 1.35 15.84 -12.57
CA ASP A 512 1.36 17.30 -12.69
C ASP A 512 2.72 17.85 -13.18
N ILE A 513 3.80 17.10 -13.03
CA ILE A 513 5.13 17.50 -13.47
C ILE A 513 5.28 17.16 -14.96
N ILE A 514 5.83 18.10 -15.74
CA ILE A 514 6.34 17.79 -17.08
C ILE A 514 7.64 17.02 -16.87
N VAL A 515 7.53 15.71 -16.73
CA VAL A 515 8.68 14.82 -16.60
C VAL A 515 9.23 14.59 -17.99
N ASP A 516 10.42 15.10 -18.27
CA ASP A 516 11.23 14.56 -19.36
C ASP A 516 11.97 13.31 -18.84
N SER A 517 12.44 12.45 -19.74
CA SER A 517 13.17 11.25 -19.33
C SER A 517 14.53 11.58 -18.67
N SER A 518 14.95 12.85 -18.61
CA SER A 518 16.33 13.24 -18.29
C SER A 518 16.80 12.78 -16.91
N VAL A 519 15.96 12.86 -15.88
CA VAL A 519 16.29 12.40 -14.51
C VAL A 519 16.49 10.88 -14.50
N ILE A 520 15.59 10.15 -15.17
CA ILE A 520 15.63 8.69 -15.25
C ILE A 520 16.85 8.24 -16.06
N ASP A 521 17.14 8.90 -17.18
CA ASP A 521 18.25 8.61 -18.08
C ASP A 521 19.59 8.85 -17.38
N GLN A 522 19.75 10.01 -16.72
CA GLN A 522 20.96 10.34 -15.96
C GLN A 522 21.18 9.37 -14.80
N TRP A 523 20.12 9.04 -14.07
CA TRP A 523 20.19 8.05 -12.97
C TRP A 523 20.56 6.66 -13.50
N SER A 524 19.87 6.17 -14.52
CA SER A 524 20.10 4.85 -15.12
C SER A 524 21.52 4.73 -15.65
N TYR A 525 22.00 5.74 -16.39
CA TYR A 525 23.37 5.82 -16.87
C TYR A 525 24.37 5.84 -15.70
N GLY A 526 24.13 6.67 -14.68
CA GLY A 526 24.99 6.78 -13.50
C GLY A 526 25.14 5.46 -12.74
N VAL A 527 24.03 4.74 -12.48
CA VAL A 527 24.04 3.43 -11.83
C VAL A 527 24.79 2.39 -12.68
N ARG A 528 24.53 2.34 -13.98
CA ARG A 528 25.22 1.41 -14.91
C ARG A 528 26.72 1.65 -14.93
N SER A 529 27.13 2.90 -15.13
CA SER A 529 28.54 3.31 -15.13
C SER A 529 29.23 3.00 -13.80
N MET A 530 28.53 3.23 -12.68
CA MET A 530 29.04 2.92 -11.35
C MET A 530 29.31 1.42 -11.18
N ILE A 531 28.37 0.56 -11.59
CA ILE A 531 28.51 -0.90 -11.52
C ILE A 531 29.70 -1.37 -12.36
N GLU A 532 29.77 -0.92 -13.61
CA GLU A 532 30.84 -1.29 -14.55
C GLU A 532 32.24 -0.92 -14.05
N ASN A 533 32.37 0.24 -13.40
CA ASN A 533 33.67 0.77 -12.98
C ASN A 533 34.11 0.32 -11.58
N HIS A 534 33.18 -0.03 -10.68
CA HIS A 534 33.51 -0.17 -9.25
C HIS A 534 33.06 -1.48 -8.56
N PHE A 535 32.18 -2.27 -9.18
CA PHE A 535 31.54 -3.42 -8.51
C PHE A 535 31.78 -4.73 -9.30
N PRO A 536 32.92 -5.43 -9.11
CA PRO A 536 33.34 -6.56 -9.96
C PRO A 536 32.43 -7.80 -9.88
N PHE A 537 31.66 -7.93 -8.79
CA PHE A 537 30.72 -9.03 -8.56
C PHE A 537 29.28 -8.72 -9.02
N ILE A 538 29.04 -7.55 -9.58
CA ILE A 538 27.69 -7.13 -9.99
C ILE A 538 27.74 -6.79 -11.47
N ARG A 539 26.76 -7.28 -12.23
CA ARG A 539 26.59 -6.90 -13.64
C ARG A 539 25.15 -6.51 -13.91
N VAL A 540 24.97 -5.54 -14.79
CA VAL A 540 23.65 -5.16 -15.30
C VAL A 540 23.21 -6.22 -16.31
N LEU A 541 21.97 -6.69 -16.20
CA LEU A 541 21.34 -7.47 -17.27
C LEU A 541 21.03 -6.51 -18.42
N VAL A 542 21.69 -6.72 -19.56
CA VAL A 542 21.42 -6.01 -20.82
C VAL A 542 20.82 -7.03 -21.78
N ASP A 543 19.58 -6.79 -22.21
CA ASP A 543 18.98 -7.51 -23.32
C ASP A 543 19.34 -6.74 -24.60
N GLU A 544 20.26 -7.29 -25.41
CA GLU A 544 20.91 -6.61 -26.54
C GLU A 544 19.94 -6.11 -27.63
N ASP A 545 18.72 -6.66 -27.71
CA ASP A 545 17.76 -6.40 -28.80
C ASP A 545 16.69 -5.33 -28.49
N TRP A 546 16.68 -4.72 -27.29
CA TRP A 546 15.53 -3.90 -26.83
C TRP A 546 15.89 -2.47 -26.43
N LEU A 547 17.04 -1.97 -26.88
CA LEU A 547 17.59 -0.67 -26.46
C LEU A 547 17.00 0.55 -27.17
N GLU A 548 16.21 0.40 -28.23
CA GLU A 548 15.89 1.55 -29.11
C GLU A 548 14.47 2.11 -29.06
N ASP A 549 13.47 1.47 -28.43
CA ASP A 549 12.10 2.05 -28.43
C ASP A 549 11.19 1.54 -27.30
N VAL A 550 11.64 1.68 -26.05
CA VAL A 550 10.74 1.43 -24.90
C VAL A 550 10.00 2.73 -24.60
N MET A 551 8.83 2.95 -25.24
CA MET A 551 7.86 3.97 -24.79
C MET A 551 7.62 3.80 -23.27
N GLY A 552 7.39 4.85 -22.48
CA GLY A 552 7.23 4.73 -21.03
C GLY A 552 8.49 4.98 -20.19
N VAL A 553 8.34 4.82 -18.87
CA VAL A 553 9.38 5.13 -17.87
C VAL A 553 10.25 3.90 -17.59
N ASN A 554 11.41 3.79 -18.25
CA ASN A 554 12.38 2.72 -17.97
C ASN A 554 13.25 3.02 -16.73
N SER A 555 12.64 2.95 -15.54
CA SER A 555 13.28 3.30 -14.27
C SER A 555 13.72 2.09 -13.43
N ILE A 556 14.02 0.95 -14.05
CA ILE A 556 14.43 -0.29 -13.38
C ILE A 556 15.79 -0.76 -13.92
N VAL A 557 16.76 -0.99 -13.04
CA VAL A 557 18.05 -1.59 -13.37
C VAL A 557 18.11 -3.00 -12.77
N ASN A 558 18.20 -4.00 -13.64
CA ASN A 558 18.28 -5.41 -13.27
C ASN A 558 19.74 -5.83 -13.04
N LEU A 559 20.03 -6.44 -11.90
CA LEU A 559 21.38 -6.80 -11.46
C LEU A 559 21.55 -8.31 -11.33
N ILE A 560 22.58 -8.86 -11.97
CA ILE A 560 23.08 -10.21 -11.74
C ILE A 560 24.24 -10.09 -10.74
N VAL A 561 24.16 -10.86 -9.65
CA VAL A 561 25.21 -10.91 -8.63
C VAL A 561 26.00 -12.21 -8.79
N TYR A 562 27.32 -12.09 -8.74
CA TYR A 562 28.26 -13.20 -8.90
C TYR A 562 28.98 -13.48 -7.59
N LYS A 563 29.13 -14.77 -7.29
CA LYS A 563 29.97 -15.25 -6.20
C LYS A 563 31.46 -15.02 -6.53
N GLN A 564 32.31 -15.11 -5.51
CA GLN A 564 33.77 -15.01 -5.68
C GLN A 564 34.36 -16.04 -6.64
N ASN A 565 33.71 -17.21 -6.79
CA ASN A 565 34.11 -18.25 -7.73
C ASN A 565 33.68 -17.96 -9.20
N GLY A 566 33.02 -16.83 -9.46
CA GLY A 566 32.56 -16.41 -10.79
C GLY A 566 31.20 -16.98 -11.20
N GLU A 567 30.53 -17.77 -10.36
CA GLU A 567 29.19 -18.27 -10.64
C GLU A 567 28.11 -17.24 -10.26
N ALA A 568 27.07 -17.11 -11.09
CA ALA A 568 25.92 -16.28 -10.76
C ALA A 568 25.17 -16.86 -9.54
N MET A 569 24.70 -15.99 -8.65
CA MET A 569 23.87 -16.37 -7.52
C MET A 569 22.48 -16.82 -8.00
N ASN A 570 22.00 -17.93 -7.44
CA ASN A 570 20.67 -18.45 -7.74
C ASN A 570 19.58 -17.71 -6.94
N LEU A 571 18.31 -18.00 -7.27
CA LEU A 571 17.16 -17.36 -6.63
C LEU A 571 17.14 -17.45 -5.10
N ASN A 572 17.54 -18.57 -4.52
CA ASN A 572 17.51 -18.75 -3.06
C ASN A 572 18.62 -17.94 -2.38
N GLU A 573 19.80 -17.90 -2.98
CA GLU A 573 20.91 -17.06 -2.51
C GLU A 573 20.54 -15.57 -2.58
N LEU A 574 19.93 -15.13 -3.69
CA LEU A 574 19.43 -13.75 -3.84
C LEU A 574 18.30 -13.41 -2.85
N ARG A 575 17.44 -14.36 -2.48
CA ARG A 575 16.42 -14.16 -1.42
C ARG A 575 17.06 -13.94 -0.05
N VAL A 576 18.18 -14.61 0.23
CA VAL A 576 18.93 -14.39 1.47
C VAL A 576 19.57 -13.00 1.46
N LEU A 577 20.24 -12.61 0.36
CA LEU A 577 20.78 -11.26 0.20
C LEU A 577 19.70 -10.17 0.32
N HIS A 578 18.56 -10.35 -0.33
CA HIS A 578 17.44 -9.40 -0.28
C HIS A 578 16.95 -9.19 1.17
N ARG A 579 16.85 -10.26 1.96
CA ARG A 579 16.53 -10.18 3.39
C ARG A 579 17.60 -9.45 4.19
N LEU A 580 18.88 -9.79 3.99
CA LEU A 580 20.00 -9.17 4.72
C LEU A 580 20.15 -7.67 4.40
N LEU A 581 19.85 -7.26 3.17
CA LEU A 581 19.82 -5.85 2.78
C LEU A 581 18.77 -5.06 3.57
N SER A 582 17.63 -5.69 3.89
CA SER A 582 16.51 -5.07 4.60
C SER A 582 16.68 -4.95 6.13
N SER A 583 17.85 -5.30 6.67
CA SER A 583 18.15 -5.23 8.11
C SER A 583 19.51 -4.58 8.40
N THR A 584 19.68 -4.01 9.59
CA THR A 584 21.01 -3.61 10.11
C THR A 584 21.88 -4.85 10.36
N MET A 585 23.21 -4.70 10.32
CA MET A 585 24.16 -5.80 10.55
C MET A 585 24.74 -5.78 11.98
N ASP A 586 23.88 -5.74 13.00
CA ASP A 586 24.29 -5.57 14.40
C ASP A 586 25.07 -6.76 14.99
N SER A 587 25.09 -7.91 14.32
CA SER A 587 25.65 -9.18 14.81
C SER A 587 26.91 -9.65 14.10
N VAL A 588 27.43 -8.91 13.11
CA VAL A 588 28.66 -9.28 12.39
C VAL A 588 29.82 -8.48 12.99
N SER A 589 30.86 -9.17 13.49
CA SER A 589 32.05 -8.52 14.03
C SER A 589 32.84 -7.88 12.88
N CYS A 590 32.57 -6.60 12.64
CA CYS A 590 33.09 -5.82 11.53
C CYS A 590 34.10 -4.76 12.01
N SER A 591 35.00 -4.33 11.14
CA SER A 591 35.82 -3.13 11.36
C SER A 591 34.96 -1.85 11.33
N ILE A 592 35.48 -0.74 11.86
CA ILE A 592 34.75 0.56 11.94
C ILE A 592 34.27 1.07 10.56
N GLN A 593 34.99 0.77 9.47
CA GLN A 593 34.56 1.12 8.11
C GLN A 593 33.39 0.25 7.64
N GLU A 594 33.35 -1.02 8.03
CA GLU A 594 32.30 -1.98 7.70
C GLU A 594 31.02 -1.76 8.55
N GLU A 595 31.15 -1.24 9.78
CA GLU A 595 30.00 -0.81 10.60
C GLU A 595 29.16 0.26 9.89
N SER A 596 29.79 1.22 9.20
CA SER A 596 29.07 2.28 8.47
C SER A 596 28.25 1.76 7.27
N ILE A 597 28.64 0.62 6.70
CA ILE A 597 27.94 -0.05 5.58
C ILE A 597 26.76 -0.88 6.11
N GLY A 598 26.94 -1.51 7.27
CA GLY A 598 25.94 -2.37 7.91
C GLY A 598 24.70 -1.64 8.44
N ASN A 599 24.80 -0.34 8.70
CA ASN A 599 23.74 0.45 9.34
C ASN A 599 22.56 0.82 8.43
N TRP A 600 22.74 0.79 7.11
CA TRP A 600 21.69 1.20 6.17
C TRP A 600 20.68 0.10 5.92
N ILE A 601 19.39 0.36 6.11
CA ILE A 601 18.32 -0.53 5.64
C ILE A 601 18.11 -0.25 4.16
N CYS A 602 18.36 -1.23 3.29
CA CYS A 602 18.26 -1.09 1.84
C CYS A 602 17.05 -1.85 1.33
N LEU A 603 15.97 -1.14 0.99
CA LEU A 603 14.77 -1.75 0.41
C LEU A 603 14.89 -1.74 -1.12
N ILE A 604 15.09 -2.90 -1.73
CA ILE A 604 15.22 -3.07 -3.18
C ILE A 604 14.15 -4.01 -3.74
N GLY A 605 14.03 -4.06 -5.07
CA GLY A 605 13.10 -4.95 -5.76
C GLY A 605 13.38 -6.42 -5.49
N GLN A 606 12.32 -7.21 -5.32
CA GLN A 606 12.43 -8.65 -5.03
C GLN A 606 13.23 -9.42 -6.10
N PRO A 607 13.93 -10.49 -5.72
CA PRO A 607 14.60 -11.38 -6.66
C PRO A 607 13.63 -11.98 -7.70
N VAL A 608 14.12 -12.11 -8.93
CA VAL A 608 13.37 -12.68 -10.06
C VAL A 608 14.16 -13.82 -10.65
N ASN A 609 13.47 -14.94 -10.94
CA ASN A 609 14.06 -16.07 -11.63
C ASN A 609 13.88 -15.90 -13.14
N LEU A 610 14.98 -16.00 -13.89
CA LEU A 610 15.02 -15.90 -15.34
C LEU A 610 15.52 -17.22 -15.96
N GLY A 611 15.26 -18.37 -15.33
CA GLY A 611 15.76 -19.67 -15.79
C GLY A 611 17.10 -20.01 -15.13
N ASP A 612 18.17 -20.13 -15.93
CA ASP A 612 19.52 -20.40 -15.43
C ASP A 612 20.16 -19.20 -14.70
N LYS A 613 19.50 -18.03 -14.74
CA LYS A 613 19.93 -16.81 -14.06
C LYS A 613 18.86 -16.31 -13.10
N SER A 614 19.27 -15.49 -12.14
CA SER A 614 18.36 -14.72 -11.30
C SER A 614 18.88 -13.29 -11.14
N VAL A 615 17.97 -12.35 -10.92
CA VAL A 615 18.31 -10.93 -10.78
C VAL A 615 17.67 -10.32 -9.53
N ILE A 616 18.33 -9.32 -8.96
CA ILE A 616 17.76 -8.33 -8.03
C ILE A 616 17.71 -6.97 -8.71
N ARG A 617 16.89 -6.05 -8.23
CA ARG A 617 16.50 -4.87 -9.02
C ARG A 617 16.56 -3.59 -8.21
N LEU A 618 17.15 -2.55 -8.78
CA LEU A 618 17.05 -1.19 -8.28
C LEU A 618 15.99 -0.47 -9.12
N ALA A 619 15.01 0.14 -8.46
CA ALA A 619 13.93 0.84 -9.13
C ALA A 619 13.79 2.26 -8.59
N LEU A 620 13.80 3.23 -9.50
CA LEU A 620 13.46 4.61 -9.21
C LEU A 620 11.93 4.79 -9.37
N GLY A 621 11.29 5.32 -8.34
CA GLY A 621 9.85 5.58 -8.31
C GLY A 621 9.52 7.07 -8.44
N ALA A 622 8.24 7.34 -8.61
CA ALA A 622 7.69 8.68 -8.81
C ALA A 622 8.09 9.66 -7.70
N SER A 623 8.10 9.22 -6.44
CA SER A 623 8.46 10.08 -5.31
C SER A 623 9.93 10.52 -5.33
N GLN A 624 10.86 9.64 -5.73
CA GLN A 624 12.28 10.01 -5.86
C GLN A 624 12.53 10.92 -7.06
N ILE A 625 11.85 10.66 -8.19
CA ILE A 625 11.94 11.53 -9.37
C ILE A 625 11.43 12.93 -9.03
N ARG A 626 10.25 13.00 -8.40
CA ARG A 626 9.66 14.26 -7.93
C ARG A 626 10.59 15.01 -6.98
N ALA A 627 11.27 14.32 -6.07
CA ALA A 627 12.20 14.98 -5.14
C ALA A 627 13.30 15.77 -5.87
N VAL A 628 13.73 15.32 -7.05
CA VAL A 628 14.67 16.05 -7.91
C VAL A 628 14.01 17.29 -8.52
N TYR A 629 12.81 17.15 -9.10
CA TYR A 629 12.07 18.28 -9.69
C TYR A 629 11.67 19.34 -8.64
N ASP A 630 11.35 18.92 -7.41
CA ASP A 630 11.05 19.79 -6.27
C ASP A 630 12.33 20.42 -5.67
N ALA A 631 13.51 20.16 -6.24
CA ALA A 631 14.82 20.58 -5.74
C ALA A 631 15.09 20.17 -4.27
N LYS A 632 14.50 19.06 -3.82
CA LYS A 632 14.76 18.46 -2.50
C LYS A 632 16.03 17.61 -2.50
N CYS A 633 16.41 17.06 -3.65
CA CYS A 633 17.67 16.38 -3.87
C CYS A 633 18.14 16.57 -5.33
N THR A 634 19.35 16.12 -5.62
CA THR A 634 19.93 16.07 -6.96
C THR A 634 19.98 14.63 -7.48
N VAL A 635 20.25 14.44 -8.77
CA VAL A 635 20.52 13.09 -9.31
C VAL A 635 21.78 12.50 -8.66
N GLU A 636 22.77 13.33 -8.36
CA GLU A 636 23.99 12.94 -7.66
C GLU A 636 23.71 12.41 -6.24
N ASP A 637 22.75 13.01 -5.52
CA ASP A 637 22.33 12.51 -4.21
C ASP A 637 21.67 11.13 -4.34
N LEU A 638 20.83 10.93 -5.36
CA LEU A 638 20.25 9.62 -5.65
C LEU A 638 21.36 8.58 -5.92
N LEU A 639 22.34 8.93 -6.76
CA LEU A 639 23.49 8.05 -7.06
C LEU A 639 24.35 7.78 -5.81
N CYS A 640 24.47 8.72 -4.88
CA CYS A 640 25.13 8.50 -3.60
C CYS A 640 24.44 7.40 -2.78
N ASP A 641 23.11 7.37 -2.78
CA ASP A 641 22.36 6.30 -2.13
C ASP A 641 22.53 4.95 -2.85
N ASP A 642 22.52 4.96 -4.19
CA ASP A 642 22.78 3.74 -4.97
C ASP A 642 24.19 3.17 -4.71
N TRP A 643 25.19 4.04 -4.54
CA TRP A 643 26.54 3.62 -4.12
C TRP A 643 26.54 2.89 -2.79
N LYS A 644 25.81 3.41 -1.78
CA LYS A 644 25.69 2.77 -0.45
C LYS A 644 25.01 1.40 -0.57
N ILE A 645 23.92 1.30 -1.34
CA ILE A 645 23.20 0.04 -1.59
C ILE A 645 24.14 -0.99 -2.23
N LEU A 646 24.86 -0.59 -3.29
CA LEU A 646 25.78 -1.46 -4.02
C LEU A 646 26.97 -1.88 -3.16
N LYS A 647 27.49 -1.00 -2.29
CA LYS A 647 28.53 -1.36 -1.32
C LYS A 647 28.07 -2.39 -0.31
N LYS A 648 26.86 -2.22 0.26
CA LYS A 648 26.28 -3.20 1.18
C LYS A 648 26.04 -4.54 0.48
N LEU A 649 25.53 -4.51 -0.75
CA LEU A 649 25.30 -5.70 -1.56
C LEU A 649 26.61 -6.45 -1.88
N GLN A 650 27.67 -5.73 -2.28
CA GLN A 650 28.99 -6.33 -2.53
C GLN A 650 29.56 -6.95 -1.25
N PHE A 651 29.52 -6.24 -0.13
CA PHE A 651 29.98 -6.75 1.17
C PHE A 651 29.26 -8.05 1.56
N LEU A 652 27.93 -8.06 1.50
CA LEU A 652 27.15 -9.27 1.79
C LEU A 652 27.45 -10.44 0.84
N THR A 653 27.83 -10.14 -0.40
CA THR A 653 28.20 -11.14 -1.40
C THR A 653 29.57 -11.73 -1.10
N GLU A 654 30.53 -10.89 -0.70
CA GLU A 654 31.90 -11.31 -0.35
C GLU A 654 31.92 -12.17 0.91
N HIS A 655 31.09 -11.85 1.89
CA HIS A 655 30.99 -12.55 3.18
C HIS A 655 29.81 -13.52 3.27
N PHE A 656 29.22 -13.89 2.13
CA PHE A 656 27.96 -14.66 2.10
C PHE A 656 28.03 -15.96 2.92
N HIS A 657 29.13 -16.71 2.81
CA HIS A 657 29.33 -17.98 3.54
C HIS A 657 29.68 -17.81 5.02
N GLU A 658 30.11 -16.62 5.44
CA GLU A 658 30.42 -16.32 6.84
C GLU A 658 29.16 -15.88 7.60
N ILE A 659 28.22 -15.25 6.89
CA ILE A 659 26.97 -14.70 7.43
C ILE A 659 25.83 -15.75 7.49
N VAL A 660 25.81 -16.69 6.53
CA VAL A 660 24.73 -17.68 6.34
C VAL A 660 25.18 -19.07 6.79
#